data_AF-A0A6G7ZTE3-F1
#
_entry.id   AF-A0A6G7ZTE3-F1
#
_cell.length_a   1.000
_cell.length_b   1.000
_cell.length_c   1.000
_cell.angle_alpha   90.00
_cell.angle_beta   90.00
_cell.angle_gamma   90.00
#
_symmetry.space_group_name_H-M   'P 1'
#
loop_
_entity.id
_entity.type
_entity.pdbx_description
1 polymer ?
#
loop_
_entity_poly.entity_id
_entity_poly.type
_entity_poly.pdbx_seq_one_letter_code
_entity_poly.pdbx_strand_id
1 'polypeptide(L)'
;MAQGGVMLLRIGTILWLWLACACAFAAVPERPRFRIVGAEQGLPSTDIKALARDRDGYLWIATADGLARYDGVGIRVWQHQPGNLQGLPGNNVQALMVDAGNRVWAATEGGGISVLDAQRQAFVHYRKATHPQMGSDDVWAFANQGDTVWFGTYDGGLHRMDAQGRIRRYTAKRDGLPSDTVLALAVQADGSVWIGTDHGLARMRDGRIEGVRLTGTDEVPLVFSLTQQADGLWVGTSAGVWRLDAQGKWSQPAWSPMFHRPNAMNVIVRDGDGGLWIASQRGLWRQAGDEPPVPVRLAGPDMPRGINALLLDPEGGLWVPVAGLGLGYLRADWRQLAQYAGAADGLQGAMYRALAPSRDGGFLLGGFNGMVEQLSADGSLRTLDEDGIARLRGIKVLSIAEDRGGRLWLGHRNGLIRVGSDGAIDEWRVGDGLDATPRGQIDQLQVTADGSLWLSAPGGGVQQRDPASGHVLRDIPADAAHGLATGDIEALALSPHGEVWVAGADGMAMLDAVGNEFHPLPEFGAERVYALAFDGDATLWLQRQSGLVQYRRDGGAWRIGEQADTAHGVPAVGASGVQVDRHHRVWLSTSRGLYRYDPANRNLRRHGVRDGTTSQEYLDRALAMSTQGVLAAATADGGIVLVDTNAADPVSSRPSLRFDQLSVRRNGEWRDMPMPVGLLRLASGEREFRIRARLLAYADPESNRYWSKLDGFDHDWVALGANGERVFTGLAPGRYTLRIRARDAAGNAAKEQQLVFDVPPPWWRSWWAMGLYALLALLAMLAAAASYRARLKRRHAMQLNEEKRALAEQASDAKSRFLATLGHEVRTPMTGVLGMSELLRGSRLDEKQRSQVDAIHRAGEHLLRLVNDALDLARIEAGKLELANADFALRPLLDEVAGLMAPVAERKGLAFLDAMAGDVPAAVHGDRTRIQQILLNLLGNAIKFTETGHVALETTALSPQGVRFKVTDSGPGLSIEQQSRLFRRFEQAEGARTASRYGGSGLGLAISQELAAAMGGRIAVGSEPGRGTRFIVELPLASTGTVPQATSPAPLADSGALHLLLVEDDPIVVEVMLELLREQGHAVVHAAHGLAALSEAATRRFDAALLDLDLPGLDGLALARMLRAQGFAAPLLAVTARSDAEAETQARAAGFDDFLRKPVSGAVLAQALGAALR
;
A
#
# COMPACT_ATOMS: atom_id res chain seq x y z
N MET A 1 28.80 20.64 -95.47
CA MET A 1 28.94 20.27 -94.05
C MET A 1 29.09 21.52 -93.15
N ALA A 2 28.16 22.47 -93.24
CA ALA A 2 28.21 23.72 -92.43
C ALA A 2 26.86 24.11 -91.80
N GLN A 3 25.80 23.31 -91.97
CA GLN A 3 24.48 23.58 -91.39
C GLN A 3 24.12 22.66 -90.20
N GLY A 4 24.85 21.58 -89.96
CA GLY A 4 24.61 20.68 -88.81
C GLY A 4 25.15 21.19 -87.47
N GLY A 5 26.20 22.03 -87.48
CA GLY A 5 26.84 22.53 -86.24
C GLY A 5 26.02 23.61 -85.52
N VAL A 6 25.26 24.42 -86.26
CA VAL A 6 24.46 25.52 -85.68
C VAL A 6 23.18 25.00 -85.01
N MET A 7 22.63 23.88 -85.49
CA MET A 7 21.44 23.26 -84.90
C MET A 7 21.78 22.50 -83.61
N LEU A 8 22.95 21.84 -83.55
CA LEU A 8 23.45 21.19 -82.33
C LEU A 8 23.87 22.20 -81.25
N LEU A 9 24.45 23.35 -81.62
CA LEU A 9 24.73 24.42 -80.66
C LEU A 9 23.46 25.08 -80.13
N ARG A 10 22.43 25.27 -80.96
CA ARG A 10 21.13 25.83 -80.54
C ARG A 10 20.32 24.86 -79.69
N ILE A 11 20.35 23.56 -79.99
CA ILE A 11 19.73 22.54 -79.13
C ILE A 11 20.50 22.43 -77.82
N GLY A 12 21.84 22.48 -77.83
CA GLY A 12 22.67 22.48 -76.62
C GLY A 12 22.45 23.71 -75.74
N THR A 13 22.26 24.91 -76.32
CA THR A 13 21.92 26.13 -75.57
C THR A 13 20.47 26.15 -75.10
N ILE A 14 19.51 25.61 -75.86
CA ILE A 14 18.12 25.46 -75.41
C ILE A 14 18.01 24.38 -74.32
N LEU A 15 18.79 23.29 -74.39
CA LEU A 15 18.88 22.30 -73.31
C LEU A 15 19.55 22.88 -72.08
N TRP A 16 20.59 23.72 -72.23
CA TRP A 16 21.20 24.46 -71.12
C TRP A 16 20.26 25.52 -70.54
N LEU A 17 19.45 26.20 -71.37
CA LEU A 17 18.40 27.13 -70.90
C LEU A 17 17.24 26.38 -70.26
N TRP A 18 16.92 25.15 -70.66
CA TRP A 18 15.93 24.29 -70.00
C TRP A 18 16.48 23.67 -68.70
N LEU A 19 17.76 23.30 -68.65
CA LEU A 19 18.44 22.85 -67.43
C LEU A 19 18.70 24.02 -66.46
N ALA A 20 18.89 25.24 -66.95
CA ALA A 20 18.92 26.46 -66.14
C ALA A 20 17.51 26.98 -65.79
N CYS A 21 16.46 26.65 -66.56
CA CYS A 21 15.07 26.89 -66.17
C CYS A 21 14.52 25.80 -65.23
N ALA A 22 15.25 24.70 -65.03
CA ALA A 22 15.06 23.77 -63.92
C ALA A 22 15.79 24.25 -62.65
N CYS A 23 15.89 25.58 -62.44
CA CYS A 23 16.29 26.15 -61.17
C CYS A 23 15.20 25.87 -60.12
N ALA A 24 15.28 24.67 -59.52
CA ALA A 24 14.72 24.44 -58.21
C ALA A 24 15.39 25.41 -57.23
N PHE A 25 14.69 26.47 -56.84
CA PHE A 25 15.05 27.24 -55.66
C PHE A 25 13.80 27.70 -54.90
N ALA A 26 13.52 27.00 -53.81
CA ALA A 26 13.82 27.55 -52.51
C ALA A 26 14.54 26.47 -51.70
N ALA A 27 15.66 26.83 -51.08
CA ALA A 27 16.24 26.13 -49.94
C ALA A 27 16.63 27.24 -48.97
N VAL A 28 16.20 27.15 -47.72
CA VAL A 28 16.62 28.12 -46.71
C VAL A 28 18.08 27.85 -46.29
N PRO A 29 18.81 28.84 -45.78
CA PRO A 29 20.22 28.68 -45.41
C PRO A 29 20.41 27.60 -44.35
N GLU A 30 21.44 26.75 -44.50
CA GLU A 30 21.75 25.71 -43.51
C GLU A 30 22.18 26.34 -42.17
N ARG A 31 21.25 26.42 -41.21
CA ARG A 31 21.47 26.94 -39.85
C ARG A 31 21.07 25.91 -38.79
N PRO A 32 21.91 24.90 -38.52
CA PRO A 32 21.56 23.84 -37.57
C PRO A 32 21.39 24.39 -36.16
N ARG A 33 20.26 24.06 -35.52
CA ARG A 33 19.94 24.43 -34.14
C ARG A 33 19.72 23.16 -33.33
N PHE A 34 20.51 23.00 -32.27
CA PHE A 34 20.50 21.81 -31.43
C PHE A 34 19.61 22.02 -30.21
N ARG A 35 18.71 21.06 -29.96
CA ARG A 35 18.02 20.95 -28.68
C ARG A 35 18.94 20.29 -27.67
N ILE A 36 19.14 20.91 -26.51
CA ILE A 36 20.01 20.38 -25.47
C ILE A 36 19.24 19.46 -24.53
N VAL A 37 19.82 18.29 -24.26
CA VAL A 37 19.47 17.37 -23.19
C VAL A 37 20.62 17.41 -22.18
N GLY A 38 20.36 17.98 -21.00
CA GLY A 38 21.37 18.25 -19.98
C GLY A 38 20.93 17.80 -18.58
N ALA A 39 21.41 18.52 -17.56
CA ALA A 39 21.15 18.19 -16.15
C ALA A 39 19.65 18.20 -15.80
N GLU A 40 18.84 19.05 -16.44
CA GLU A 40 17.38 19.12 -16.22
C GLU A 40 16.67 17.80 -16.55
N GLN A 41 17.19 17.03 -17.51
CA GLN A 41 16.65 15.71 -17.88
C GLN A 41 17.30 14.57 -17.09
N GLY A 42 18.24 14.88 -16.19
CA GLY A 42 18.95 13.93 -15.34
C GLY A 42 20.30 13.45 -15.90
N LEU A 43 20.92 14.18 -16.83
CA LEU A 43 22.25 13.83 -17.34
C LEU A 43 23.29 14.03 -16.22
N PRO A 44 24.09 13.02 -15.83
CA PRO A 44 24.96 13.11 -14.67
C PRO A 44 26.20 13.98 -14.91
N SER A 45 26.67 14.05 -16.16
CA SER A 45 27.80 14.91 -16.55
C SER A 45 27.67 15.35 -18.00
N THR A 46 28.07 16.59 -18.29
CA THR A 46 28.13 17.14 -19.65
C THR A 46 29.37 16.70 -20.43
N ASP A 47 30.32 16.04 -19.77
CA ASP A 47 31.51 15.47 -20.43
C ASP A 47 31.16 14.07 -20.95
N ILE A 48 30.65 14.02 -22.17
CA ILE A 48 30.20 12.80 -22.85
C ILE A 48 31.34 12.23 -23.70
N LYS A 49 31.70 10.96 -23.45
CA LYS A 49 32.81 10.27 -24.11
C LYS A 49 32.37 9.46 -25.32
N ALA A 50 31.23 8.78 -25.21
CA ALA A 50 30.71 7.91 -26.27
C ALA A 50 29.18 7.84 -26.24
N LEU A 51 28.60 7.55 -27.40
CA LEU A 51 27.17 7.36 -27.60
C LEU A 51 26.94 6.01 -28.26
N ALA A 52 25.90 5.30 -27.85
CA ALA A 52 25.45 4.08 -28.50
C ALA A 52 23.93 4.00 -28.47
N ARG A 53 23.33 3.32 -29.43
CA ARG A 53 21.89 3.02 -29.40
C ARG A 53 21.68 1.53 -29.29
N ASP A 54 20.78 1.12 -28.42
CA ASP A 54 20.43 -0.29 -28.30
C ASP A 54 19.37 -0.72 -29.32
N ARG A 55 19.11 -2.03 -29.40
CA ARG A 55 18.17 -2.59 -30.38
C ARG A 55 16.71 -2.29 -30.06
N ASP A 56 16.41 -1.87 -28.84
CA ASP A 56 15.07 -1.43 -28.47
C ASP A 56 14.81 0.01 -28.93
N GLY A 57 15.87 0.80 -29.08
CA GLY A 57 15.89 2.17 -29.58
C GLY A 57 16.35 3.18 -28.54
N TYR A 58 16.74 2.75 -27.34
CA TYR A 58 17.20 3.64 -26.27
C TYR A 58 18.59 4.18 -26.59
N LEU A 59 18.80 5.44 -26.22
CA LEU A 59 20.10 6.08 -26.35
C LEU A 59 20.91 5.87 -25.07
N TRP A 60 22.13 5.35 -25.22
CA TRP A 60 23.10 5.15 -24.16
C TRP A 60 24.23 6.17 -24.29
N ILE A 61 24.63 6.72 -23.15
CA ILE A 61 25.53 7.85 -23.03
C ILE A 61 26.60 7.49 -22.00
N ALA A 62 27.85 7.39 -22.44
CA ALA A 62 28.99 7.28 -21.54
C ALA A 62 29.44 8.67 -21.14
N THR A 63 29.50 8.92 -19.84
CA THR A 63 29.86 10.22 -19.27
C THR A 63 31.04 10.10 -18.32
N ALA A 64 31.65 11.24 -17.98
CA ALA A 64 32.66 11.29 -16.92
C ALA A 64 32.11 10.94 -15.52
N ASP A 65 30.79 10.93 -15.33
CA ASP A 65 30.16 10.61 -14.04
C ASP A 65 29.06 9.53 -14.13
N GLY A 66 29.31 8.48 -14.89
CA GLY A 66 28.48 7.27 -14.95
C GLY A 66 27.96 6.94 -16.36
N LEU A 67 27.25 5.82 -16.44
CA LEU A 67 26.54 5.38 -17.64
C LEU A 67 25.09 5.88 -17.58
N ALA A 68 24.64 6.57 -18.62
CA ALA A 68 23.28 7.08 -18.72
C ALA A 68 22.51 6.41 -19.87
N ARG A 69 21.21 6.22 -19.69
CA ARG A 69 20.27 5.80 -20.73
C ARG A 69 19.14 6.82 -20.82
N TYR A 70 18.98 7.42 -21.98
CA TYR A 70 17.92 8.38 -22.29
C TYR A 70 16.78 7.69 -23.05
N ASP A 71 15.55 7.94 -22.61
CA ASP A 71 14.32 7.34 -23.15
C ASP A 71 13.47 8.32 -23.99
N GLY A 72 13.97 9.53 -24.21
CA GLY A 72 13.28 10.61 -24.90
C GLY A 72 12.65 11.65 -23.97
N VAL A 73 12.40 11.30 -22.70
CA VAL A 73 11.81 12.19 -21.70
C VAL A 73 12.73 12.37 -20.50
N GLY A 74 13.33 11.29 -20.01
CA GLY A 74 14.21 11.30 -18.85
C GLY A 74 15.41 10.36 -19.00
N ILE A 75 16.34 10.50 -18.06
CA ILE A 75 17.59 9.74 -18.02
C ILE A 75 17.61 8.81 -16.82
N ARG A 76 17.95 7.54 -17.07
CA ARG A 76 18.34 6.59 -16.03
C ARG A 76 19.85 6.52 -15.96
N VAL A 77 20.41 6.64 -14.76
CA VAL A 77 21.87 6.65 -14.53
C VAL A 77 22.28 5.42 -13.72
N TRP A 78 23.37 4.79 -14.15
CA TRP A 78 24.14 3.83 -13.35
C TRP A 78 25.45 4.50 -12.96
N GLN A 79 25.72 4.54 -11.66
CA GLN A 79 26.92 5.12 -11.06
C GLN A 79 27.55 4.10 -10.11
N HIS A 80 28.83 4.31 -9.82
CA HIS A 80 29.54 3.61 -8.78
C HIS A 80 28.90 3.89 -7.41
N GLN A 81 28.54 2.82 -6.72
CA GLN A 81 28.05 2.88 -5.35
C GLN A 81 29.04 2.10 -4.47
N PRO A 82 29.69 2.75 -3.49
CA PRO A 82 30.61 2.08 -2.59
C PRO A 82 29.97 0.85 -1.94
N GLY A 83 30.63 -0.30 -2.03
CA GLY A 83 30.14 -1.58 -1.48
C GLY A 83 29.14 -2.35 -2.38
N ASN A 84 28.64 -1.77 -3.47
CA ASN A 84 27.79 -2.47 -4.42
C ASN A 84 28.63 -3.14 -5.52
N LEU A 85 28.96 -4.41 -5.34
CA LEU A 85 29.74 -5.20 -6.30
C LEU A 85 28.98 -5.52 -7.60
N GLN A 86 27.67 -5.26 -7.68
CA GLN A 86 26.85 -5.46 -8.87
C GLN A 86 26.63 -4.16 -9.67
N GLY A 87 27.14 -3.03 -9.19
CA GLY A 87 27.11 -1.72 -9.86
C GLY A 87 28.36 -1.46 -10.70
N LEU A 88 28.47 -0.25 -11.27
CA LEU A 88 29.68 0.12 -12.02
C LEU A 88 30.93 0.17 -11.12
N PRO A 89 32.10 -0.25 -11.62
CA PRO A 89 33.38 -0.17 -10.88
C PRO A 89 33.82 1.25 -10.54
N GLY A 90 33.45 2.20 -11.40
CA GLY A 90 33.86 3.59 -11.37
C GLY A 90 32.93 4.42 -12.25
N ASN A 91 33.07 5.74 -12.18
CA ASN A 91 32.13 6.65 -12.83
C ASN A 91 32.60 7.13 -14.20
N ASN A 92 33.91 7.27 -14.44
CA ASN A 92 34.39 7.76 -15.74
C ASN A 92 34.29 6.66 -16.81
N VAL A 93 33.21 6.67 -17.58
CA VAL A 93 32.97 5.70 -18.66
C VAL A 93 33.65 6.18 -19.94
N GLN A 94 34.71 5.50 -20.36
CA GLN A 94 35.57 5.94 -21.48
C GLN A 94 35.12 5.39 -22.83
N ALA A 95 34.60 4.16 -22.86
CA ALA A 95 34.14 3.51 -24.09
C ALA A 95 32.79 2.82 -23.87
N LEU A 96 31.97 2.80 -24.92
CA LEU A 96 30.61 2.28 -24.90
C LEU A 96 30.29 1.56 -26.20
N MET A 97 29.61 0.42 -26.10
CA MET A 97 29.11 -0.33 -27.26
C MET A 97 27.85 -1.12 -26.88
N VAL A 98 26.98 -1.38 -27.85
CA VAL A 98 25.92 -2.39 -27.73
C VAL A 98 26.24 -3.54 -28.68
N ASP A 99 26.24 -4.77 -28.16
CA ASP A 99 26.59 -5.95 -28.95
C ASP A 99 25.38 -6.58 -29.69
N ALA A 100 25.63 -7.67 -30.42
CA ALA A 100 24.60 -8.39 -31.16
C ALA A 100 23.57 -9.10 -30.27
N GLY A 101 23.87 -9.30 -28.98
CA GLY A 101 22.93 -9.81 -27.98
C GLY A 101 22.11 -8.72 -27.29
N ASN A 102 22.20 -7.47 -27.76
CA ASN A 102 21.62 -6.28 -27.12
C ASN A 102 22.18 -6.01 -25.72
N ARG A 103 23.38 -6.51 -25.35
CA ARG A 103 24.04 -6.19 -24.08
C ARG A 103 24.82 -4.88 -24.21
N VAL A 104 24.91 -4.12 -23.12
CA VAL A 104 25.62 -2.84 -23.10
C VAL A 104 27.00 -3.04 -22.48
N TRP A 105 28.02 -2.76 -23.25
CA TRP A 105 29.43 -2.86 -22.87
C TRP A 105 29.94 -1.47 -22.52
N ALA A 106 30.40 -1.30 -21.29
CA ALA A 106 30.96 -0.05 -20.79
C ALA A 106 32.35 -0.29 -20.22
N ALA A 107 33.33 0.51 -20.65
CA ALA A 107 34.66 0.54 -20.05
C ALA A 107 34.76 1.73 -19.09
N THR A 108 35.18 1.47 -17.87
CA THR A 108 35.44 2.52 -16.87
C THR A 108 36.93 2.71 -16.71
N GLU A 109 37.41 3.95 -16.59
CA GLU A 109 38.82 4.27 -16.32
C GLU A 109 39.35 3.45 -15.13
N GLY A 110 40.42 2.68 -15.35
CA GLY A 110 41.04 1.78 -14.37
C GLY A 110 40.17 0.63 -13.85
N GLY A 111 38.92 0.50 -14.33
CA GLY A 111 37.93 -0.42 -13.79
C GLY A 111 37.61 -1.62 -14.68
N GLY A 112 38.25 -1.72 -15.86
CA GLY A 112 38.03 -2.79 -16.82
C GLY A 112 36.71 -2.65 -17.57
N ILE A 113 36.15 -3.80 -17.98
CA ILE A 113 34.93 -3.89 -18.77
C ILE A 113 33.75 -4.28 -17.87
N SER A 114 32.63 -3.58 -18.02
CA SER A 114 31.36 -3.90 -17.39
C SER A 114 30.29 -4.15 -18.45
N VAL A 115 29.64 -5.30 -18.38
CA VAL A 115 28.64 -5.75 -19.36
C VAL A 115 27.28 -5.83 -18.69
N LEU A 116 26.39 -4.90 -19.04
CA LEU A 116 24.99 -4.94 -18.60
C LEU A 116 24.20 -5.89 -19.49
N ASP A 117 23.48 -6.82 -18.88
CA ASP A 117 22.67 -7.80 -19.62
C ASP A 117 21.57 -7.15 -20.48
N ALA A 118 20.99 -7.94 -21.39
CA ALA A 118 19.94 -7.50 -22.31
C ALA A 118 18.65 -7.02 -21.61
N GLN A 119 18.39 -7.51 -20.38
CA GLN A 119 17.23 -7.13 -19.55
C GLN A 119 17.53 -5.94 -18.63
N ARG A 120 18.76 -5.40 -18.68
CA ARG A 120 19.25 -4.28 -17.87
C ARG A 120 19.19 -4.55 -16.36
N GLN A 121 19.40 -5.80 -15.94
CA GLN A 121 19.28 -6.19 -14.53
C GLN A 121 20.62 -6.17 -13.78
N ALA A 122 21.67 -6.72 -14.37
CA ALA A 122 22.96 -6.92 -13.70
C ALA A 122 24.17 -6.66 -14.62
N PHE A 123 25.27 -6.26 -13.99
CA PHE A 123 26.57 -6.15 -14.64
C PHE A 123 27.41 -7.41 -14.43
N VAL A 124 28.14 -7.80 -15.47
CA VAL A 124 29.26 -8.74 -15.40
C VAL A 124 30.56 -7.97 -15.63
N HIS A 125 31.53 -8.14 -14.74
CA HIS A 125 32.79 -7.39 -14.79
C HIS A 125 33.96 -8.26 -15.23
N TYR A 126 34.77 -7.73 -16.15
CA TYR A 126 36.05 -8.30 -16.57
C TYR A 126 37.16 -7.32 -16.21
N ARG A 127 38.08 -7.76 -15.35
CA ARG A 127 39.22 -6.96 -14.89
C ARG A 127 40.51 -7.76 -14.99
N LYS A 128 41.64 -7.10 -15.17
CA LYS A 128 42.98 -7.70 -15.19
C LYS A 128 43.25 -8.59 -13.97
N ALA A 129 42.78 -8.19 -12.79
CA ALA A 129 42.94 -8.96 -11.56
C ALA A 129 42.28 -10.35 -11.62
N THR A 130 41.16 -10.49 -12.34
CA THR A 130 40.42 -11.76 -12.50
C THR A 130 40.70 -12.44 -13.84
N HIS A 131 41.07 -11.65 -14.84
CA HIS A 131 41.35 -12.06 -16.21
C HIS A 131 42.71 -11.46 -16.66
N PRO A 132 43.84 -12.04 -16.24
CA PRO A 132 45.17 -11.51 -16.55
C PRO A 132 45.45 -11.35 -18.05
N GLN A 133 44.70 -12.09 -18.90
CA GLN A 133 44.76 -11.99 -20.35
C GLN A 133 44.39 -10.60 -20.89
N MET A 134 43.70 -9.74 -20.12
CA MET A 134 43.39 -8.36 -20.53
C MET A 134 44.63 -7.46 -20.61
N GLY A 135 45.69 -7.77 -19.87
CA GLY A 135 46.93 -6.95 -19.82
C GLY A 135 46.80 -5.59 -19.11
N SER A 136 45.68 -4.89 -19.31
CA SER A 136 45.35 -3.56 -18.78
C SER A 136 43.85 -3.47 -18.48
N ASP A 137 43.48 -2.64 -17.50
CA ASP A 137 42.08 -2.33 -17.15
C ASP A 137 41.56 -1.06 -17.87
N ASP A 138 42.44 -0.32 -18.55
CA ASP A 138 42.09 0.88 -19.31
C ASP A 138 41.72 0.51 -20.76
N VAL A 139 40.43 0.33 -21.00
CA VAL A 139 39.88 -0.05 -22.32
C VAL A 139 39.32 1.18 -23.03
N TRP A 140 39.82 1.48 -24.24
CA TRP A 140 39.49 2.72 -24.97
C TRP A 140 38.64 2.50 -26.22
N ALA A 141 38.67 1.29 -26.79
CA ALA A 141 37.94 0.99 -28.01
C ALA A 141 37.23 -0.37 -27.92
N PHE A 142 36.03 -0.42 -28.46
CA PHE A 142 35.27 -1.65 -28.69
C PHE A 142 34.90 -1.76 -30.16
N ALA A 143 34.83 -2.99 -30.66
CA ALA A 143 34.15 -3.28 -31.92
C ALA A 143 33.49 -4.66 -31.85
N ASN A 144 32.31 -4.80 -32.45
CA ASN A 144 31.58 -6.05 -32.48
C ASN A 144 31.66 -6.72 -33.85
N GLN A 145 31.89 -8.02 -33.87
CA GLN A 145 31.92 -8.88 -35.05
C GLN A 145 31.06 -10.12 -34.80
N GLY A 146 29.77 -10.04 -35.12
CA GLY A 146 28.80 -11.10 -34.81
C GLY A 146 28.68 -11.28 -33.29
N ASP A 147 29.04 -12.47 -32.80
CA ASP A 147 29.08 -12.80 -31.36
C ASP A 147 30.46 -12.58 -30.72
N THR A 148 31.46 -12.13 -31.49
CA THR A 148 32.81 -11.83 -31.00
C THR A 148 32.96 -10.35 -30.72
N VAL A 149 33.45 -10.00 -29.53
CA VAL A 149 33.78 -8.63 -29.17
C VAL A 149 35.30 -8.44 -29.23
N TRP A 150 35.73 -7.39 -29.93
CA TRP A 150 37.10 -6.92 -29.93
C TRP A 150 37.22 -5.70 -29.03
N PHE A 151 38.31 -5.62 -28.28
CA PHE A 151 38.60 -4.45 -27.46
C PHE A 151 40.08 -4.09 -27.47
N GLY A 152 40.34 -2.79 -27.46
CA GLY A 152 41.67 -2.19 -27.43
C GLY A 152 41.92 -1.51 -26.09
N THR A 153 43.14 -1.62 -25.58
CA THR A 153 43.52 -1.10 -24.27
C THR A 153 44.73 -0.17 -24.35
N TYR A 154 44.92 0.64 -23.32
CA TYR A 154 46.17 1.35 -23.09
C TYR A 154 47.27 0.36 -22.67
N ASP A 155 48.35 0.26 -23.46
CA ASP A 155 49.54 -0.58 -23.24
C ASP A 155 49.30 -2.10 -23.05
N GLY A 156 48.10 -2.58 -23.37
CA GLY A 156 47.70 -3.98 -23.21
C GLY A 156 47.54 -4.72 -24.54
N GLY A 157 47.46 -4.02 -25.66
CA GLY A 157 47.30 -4.56 -27.00
C GLY A 157 45.83 -4.75 -27.41
N LEU A 158 45.65 -5.56 -28.44
CA LEU A 158 44.34 -5.92 -29.00
C LEU A 158 43.84 -7.21 -28.37
N HIS A 159 42.54 -7.27 -28.08
CA HIS A 159 41.93 -8.45 -27.49
C HIS A 159 40.70 -8.90 -28.27
N ARG A 160 40.52 -10.22 -28.32
CA ARG A 160 39.34 -10.88 -28.86
C ARG A 160 38.64 -11.64 -27.75
N MET A 161 37.36 -11.43 -27.58
CA MET A 161 36.51 -12.12 -26.63
C MET A 161 35.37 -12.84 -27.35
N ASP A 162 35.22 -14.14 -27.07
CA ASP A 162 34.11 -14.93 -27.58
C ASP A 162 32.83 -14.76 -26.75
N ALA A 163 31.73 -15.36 -27.20
CA ALA A 163 30.43 -15.30 -26.53
C ALA A 163 30.44 -15.90 -25.11
N GLN A 164 31.39 -16.80 -24.83
CA GLN A 164 31.59 -17.44 -23.53
C GLN A 164 32.49 -16.60 -22.59
N GLY A 165 32.99 -15.45 -23.05
CA GLY A 165 33.84 -14.56 -22.27
C GLY A 165 35.32 -14.95 -22.24
N ARG A 166 35.78 -15.85 -23.12
CA ARG A 166 37.21 -16.21 -23.19
C ARG A 166 37.98 -15.14 -23.95
N ILE A 167 39.06 -14.64 -23.34
CA ILE A 167 39.86 -13.54 -23.86
C ILE A 167 41.16 -14.08 -24.47
N ARG A 168 41.43 -13.69 -25.73
CA ARG A 168 42.72 -13.89 -26.42
C ARG A 168 43.37 -12.52 -26.67
N ARG A 169 44.61 -12.37 -26.21
CA ARG A 169 45.44 -11.16 -26.34
C ARG A 169 46.37 -11.23 -27.54
N TYR A 170 46.57 -10.09 -28.20
CA TYR A 170 47.49 -9.86 -29.31
C TYR A 170 48.38 -8.64 -29.00
N THR A 171 49.70 -8.77 -29.15
CA THR A 171 50.65 -7.68 -28.82
C THR A 171 51.61 -7.36 -29.95
N ALA A 172 52.24 -6.18 -29.88
CA ALA A 172 53.23 -5.73 -30.84
C ALA A 172 54.42 -6.68 -30.93
N LYS A 173 54.91 -7.12 -29.76
CA LYS A 173 56.08 -8.00 -29.68
C LYS A 173 55.86 -9.39 -30.29
N ARG A 174 54.64 -9.93 -30.25
CA ARG A 174 54.39 -11.34 -30.61
C ARG A 174 53.55 -11.51 -31.87
N ASP A 175 52.60 -10.61 -32.10
CA ASP A 175 51.51 -10.86 -33.06
C ASP A 175 51.50 -9.88 -34.24
N GLY A 176 52.49 -8.96 -34.33
CA GLY A 176 52.64 -8.04 -35.47
C GLY A 176 51.81 -6.75 -35.39
N LEU A 177 51.28 -6.42 -34.20
CA LEU A 177 50.59 -5.16 -33.95
C LEU A 177 51.59 -3.98 -33.97
N PRO A 178 51.26 -2.80 -34.54
CA PRO A 178 52.21 -1.68 -34.59
C PRO A 178 52.58 -1.11 -33.21
N SER A 179 51.64 -1.13 -32.26
CA SER A 179 51.83 -0.71 -30.87
C SER A 179 50.80 -1.37 -29.96
N ASP A 180 51.15 -1.58 -28.68
CA ASP A 180 50.26 -2.14 -27.66
C ASP A 180 49.21 -1.13 -27.15
N THR A 181 49.31 0.15 -27.53
CA THR A 181 48.26 1.14 -27.25
C THR A 181 47.28 1.22 -28.42
N VAL A 182 46.09 0.64 -28.23
CA VAL A 182 45.04 0.59 -29.25
C VAL A 182 43.97 1.64 -28.95
N LEU A 183 43.80 2.60 -29.86
CA LEU A 183 42.96 3.78 -29.70
C LEU A 183 41.59 3.65 -30.36
N ALA A 184 41.54 2.96 -31.50
CA ALA A 184 40.32 2.85 -32.30
C ALA A 184 40.22 1.48 -32.95
N LEU A 185 38.99 0.99 -33.08
CA LEU A 185 38.66 -0.26 -33.75
C LEU A 185 37.48 -0.07 -34.68
N ALA A 186 37.53 -0.70 -35.85
CA ALA A 186 36.40 -0.77 -36.77
C ALA A 186 36.34 -2.16 -37.42
N VAL A 187 35.13 -2.65 -37.66
CA VAL A 187 34.91 -3.91 -38.38
C VAL A 187 34.31 -3.59 -39.74
N GLN A 188 34.95 -4.07 -40.80
CA GLN A 188 34.44 -3.92 -42.16
C GLN A 188 33.42 -5.03 -42.51
N ALA A 189 32.65 -4.80 -43.57
CA ALA A 189 31.64 -5.74 -44.06
C ALA A 189 32.23 -7.09 -44.48
N ASP A 190 33.50 -7.14 -44.87
CA ASP A 190 34.24 -8.36 -45.20
C ASP A 190 34.71 -9.15 -43.96
N GLY A 191 34.42 -8.65 -42.75
CA GLY A 191 34.85 -9.22 -41.48
C GLY A 191 36.29 -8.89 -41.09
N SER A 192 37.00 -8.03 -41.81
CA SER A 192 38.31 -7.56 -41.35
C SER A 192 38.16 -6.58 -40.19
N VAL A 193 39.09 -6.66 -39.22
CA VAL A 193 39.13 -5.75 -38.07
C VAL A 193 40.28 -4.78 -38.26
N TRP A 194 39.96 -3.51 -38.37
CA TRP A 194 40.92 -2.42 -38.49
C TRP A 194 41.26 -1.87 -37.12
N ILE A 195 42.55 -1.59 -36.92
CA ILE A 195 43.14 -1.31 -35.61
C ILE A 195 43.98 -0.05 -35.72
N GLY A 196 43.51 1.02 -35.09
CA GLY A 196 44.24 2.28 -34.97
C GLY A 196 45.03 2.28 -33.68
N THR A 197 46.35 2.49 -33.78
CA THR A 197 47.24 2.55 -32.62
C THR A 197 47.85 3.95 -32.51
N ASP A 198 48.59 4.17 -31.43
CA ASP A 198 49.38 5.38 -31.28
C ASP A 198 50.59 5.47 -32.23
N HIS A 199 50.92 4.38 -32.92
CA HIS A 199 51.99 4.26 -33.90
C HIS A 199 51.50 3.54 -35.17
N GLY A 200 50.38 4.01 -35.74
CA GLY A 200 49.94 3.62 -37.07
C GLY A 200 48.68 2.77 -37.15
N LEU A 201 48.40 2.29 -38.36
CA LEU A 201 47.21 1.52 -38.71
C LEU A 201 47.59 0.06 -38.94
N ALA A 202 46.73 -0.86 -38.50
CA ALA A 202 46.82 -2.27 -38.82
C ALA A 202 45.48 -2.87 -39.20
N ARG A 203 45.51 -4.03 -39.84
CA ARG A 203 44.33 -4.82 -40.22
C ARG A 203 44.52 -6.26 -39.80
N MET A 204 43.52 -6.82 -39.13
CA MET A 204 43.40 -8.24 -38.83
C MET A 204 42.49 -8.92 -39.86
N ARG A 205 43.02 -9.93 -40.54
CA ARG A 205 42.27 -10.81 -41.46
C ARG A 205 42.79 -12.23 -41.33
N ASP A 206 41.88 -13.21 -41.32
CA ASP A 206 42.21 -14.64 -41.23
C ASP A 206 43.14 -14.99 -40.04
N GLY A 207 42.99 -14.26 -38.92
CA GLY A 207 43.78 -14.45 -37.70
C GLY A 207 45.20 -13.89 -37.72
N ARG A 208 45.58 -13.11 -38.75
CA ARG A 208 46.87 -12.43 -38.87
C ARG A 208 46.70 -10.91 -38.83
N ILE A 209 47.60 -10.23 -38.12
CA ILE A 209 47.68 -8.77 -38.07
C ILE A 209 48.74 -8.30 -39.06
N GLU A 210 48.37 -7.35 -39.91
CA GLU A 210 49.26 -6.71 -40.89
C GLU A 210 49.26 -5.20 -40.67
N GLY A 211 50.45 -4.58 -40.59
CA GLY A 211 50.59 -3.13 -40.57
C GLY A 211 50.24 -2.52 -41.94
N VAL A 212 49.47 -1.43 -41.95
CA VAL A 212 49.01 -0.76 -43.17
C VAL A 212 49.65 0.63 -43.24
N ARG A 213 50.41 0.88 -44.31
CA ARG A 213 51.01 2.19 -44.57
C ARG A 213 50.03 3.08 -45.33
N LEU A 214 49.72 4.24 -44.76
CA LEU A 214 48.90 5.25 -45.42
C LEU A 214 49.72 5.95 -46.51
N THR A 215 49.12 6.12 -47.69
CA THR A 215 49.78 6.78 -48.83
C THR A 215 49.93 8.28 -48.59
N GLY A 216 51.07 8.86 -48.99
CA GLY A 216 51.32 10.30 -48.90
C GLY A 216 51.87 10.79 -47.55
N THR A 217 52.28 9.89 -46.66
CA THR A 217 52.98 10.23 -45.40
C THR A 217 54.26 9.41 -45.26
N ASP A 218 55.37 10.08 -44.94
CA ASP A 218 56.64 9.44 -44.65
C ASP A 218 56.70 8.92 -43.22
N GLU A 219 56.03 9.60 -42.29
CA GLU A 219 55.89 9.20 -40.89
C GLU A 219 54.69 8.27 -40.68
N VAL A 220 54.76 7.45 -39.62
CA VAL A 220 53.65 6.59 -39.18
C VAL A 220 52.78 7.40 -38.23
N PRO A 221 51.59 7.87 -38.64
CA PRO A 221 50.84 8.79 -37.82
C PRO A 221 50.08 8.06 -36.72
N LEU A 222 49.85 8.78 -35.62
CA LEU A 222 48.90 8.43 -34.56
C LEU A 222 47.50 8.32 -35.16
N VAL A 223 46.82 7.19 -34.99
CA VAL A 223 45.45 6.97 -35.51
C VAL A 223 44.43 7.20 -34.39
N PHE A 224 43.75 8.35 -34.43
CA PHE A 224 42.76 8.73 -33.42
C PHE A 224 41.45 7.99 -33.57
N SER A 225 41.01 7.76 -34.81
CA SER A 225 39.66 7.27 -35.09
C SER A 225 39.59 6.42 -36.33
N LEU A 226 38.68 5.45 -36.27
CA LEU A 226 38.29 4.58 -37.37
C LEU A 226 36.78 4.57 -37.44
N THR A 227 36.21 5.10 -38.52
CA THR A 227 34.76 5.18 -38.69
C THR A 227 34.34 4.44 -39.96
N GLN A 228 33.64 3.33 -39.80
CA GLN A 228 33.05 2.61 -40.94
C GLN A 228 31.79 3.35 -41.40
N GLN A 229 31.73 3.69 -42.69
CA GLN A 229 30.58 4.28 -43.35
C GLN A 229 30.17 3.41 -44.56
N ALA A 230 29.03 3.71 -45.18
CA ALA A 230 28.55 2.97 -46.36
C ALA A 230 29.51 3.09 -47.55
N ASP A 231 30.25 4.19 -47.64
CA ASP A 231 31.14 4.54 -48.74
C ASP A 231 32.60 4.13 -48.50
N GLY A 232 32.92 3.54 -47.34
CA GLY A 232 34.27 3.10 -47.01
C GLY A 232 34.63 3.25 -45.52
N LEU A 233 35.88 2.94 -45.20
CA LEU A 233 36.47 3.20 -43.89
C LEU A 233 37.16 4.56 -43.90
N TRP A 234 36.78 5.42 -42.96
CA TRP A 234 37.41 6.71 -42.72
C TRP A 234 38.39 6.63 -41.57
N VAL A 235 39.58 7.18 -41.76
CA VAL A 235 40.71 7.10 -40.82
C VAL A 235 41.15 8.51 -40.45
N GLY A 236 40.95 8.90 -39.20
CA GLY A 236 41.43 10.16 -38.64
C GLY A 236 42.77 9.97 -37.96
N THR A 237 43.78 10.73 -38.37
CA THR A 237 45.13 10.62 -37.84
C THR A 237 45.70 11.98 -37.42
N SER A 238 46.89 11.98 -36.80
CA SER A 238 47.63 13.22 -36.53
C SER A 238 48.04 14.00 -37.78
N ALA A 239 48.10 13.32 -38.93
CA ALA A 239 48.51 13.87 -40.22
C ALA A 239 47.33 14.08 -41.19
N GLY A 240 46.08 14.11 -40.69
CA GLY A 240 44.88 14.35 -41.49
C GLY A 240 43.94 13.16 -41.60
N VAL A 241 43.11 13.18 -42.64
CA VAL A 241 42.03 12.22 -42.89
C VAL A 241 42.29 11.42 -44.18
N TRP A 242 42.10 10.11 -44.08
CA TRP A 242 42.14 9.17 -45.21
C TRP A 242 40.83 8.43 -45.33
N ARG A 243 40.50 8.03 -46.56
CA ARG A 243 39.36 7.15 -46.87
C ARG A 243 39.86 5.93 -47.64
N LEU A 244 39.47 4.76 -47.17
CA LEU A 244 39.56 3.50 -47.91
C LEU A 244 38.19 3.20 -48.50
N ASP A 245 38.06 3.25 -49.82
CA ASP A 245 36.81 2.94 -50.49
C ASP A 245 36.47 1.44 -50.47
N ALA A 246 35.28 1.08 -50.97
CA ALA A 246 34.81 -0.30 -51.03
C ALA A 246 35.66 -1.19 -51.97
N GLN A 247 36.45 -0.59 -52.86
CA GLN A 247 37.37 -1.29 -53.76
C GLN A 247 38.75 -1.51 -53.12
N GLY A 248 38.97 -1.01 -51.90
CA GLY A 248 40.23 -1.13 -51.18
C GLY A 248 41.29 -0.11 -51.61
N LYS A 249 40.89 0.99 -52.27
CA LYS A 249 41.80 2.07 -52.67
C LYS A 249 41.78 3.20 -51.63
N TRP A 250 42.99 3.62 -51.25
CA TRP A 250 43.20 4.77 -50.39
C TRP A 250 43.08 6.08 -51.16
N SER A 251 42.44 7.07 -50.53
CA SER A 251 42.33 8.44 -51.01
C SER A 251 42.35 9.41 -49.84
N GLN A 252 42.76 10.65 -50.10
CA GLN A 252 42.64 11.77 -49.17
C GLN A 252 41.65 12.80 -49.73
N PRO A 253 40.66 13.26 -48.96
CA PRO A 253 39.86 14.42 -49.33
C PRO A 253 40.73 15.67 -49.48
N ALA A 254 40.38 16.58 -50.39
CA ALA A 254 41.11 17.84 -50.57
C ALA A 254 41.19 18.70 -49.30
N TRP A 255 40.17 18.62 -48.44
CA TRP A 255 40.09 19.31 -47.15
C TRP A 255 40.80 18.57 -46.00
N SER A 256 41.40 17.40 -46.24
CA SER A 256 42.12 16.60 -45.23
C SER A 256 43.13 17.42 -44.38
N PRO A 257 43.89 18.38 -44.96
CA PRO A 257 44.78 19.26 -44.20
C PRO A 257 44.11 20.07 -43.09
N MET A 258 42.80 20.35 -43.19
CA MET A 258 42.04 21.08 -42.16
C MET A 258 41.96 20.32 -40.84
N PHE A 259 42.19 19.01 -40.86
CA PHE A 259 42.08 18.10 -39.71
C PHE A 259 43.44 17.50 -39.31
N HIS A 260 44.54 18.18 -39.61
CA HIS A 260 45.83 17.87 -38.98
C HIS A 260 45.80 18.27 -37.50
N ARG A 261 46.70 17.71 -36.68
CA ARG A 261 46.87 18.18 -35.30
C ARG A 261 47.13 19.70 -35.29
N PRO A 262 46.42 20.51 -34.47
CA PRO A 262 45.61 20.16 -33.30
C PRO A 262 44.09 19.98 -33.54
N ASN A 263 43.64 19.80 -34.78
CA ASN A 263 42.23 19.65 -35.16
C ASN A 263 41.89 18.23 -35.65
N ALA A 264 42.53 17.20 -35.09
CA ALA A 264 42.34 15.84 -35.58
C ALA A 264 40.86 15.40 -35.57
N MET A 265 40.46 14.65 -36.60
CA MET A 265 39.12 14.09 -36.72
C MET A 265 38.93 12.94 -35.73
N ASN A 266 37.88 13.03 -34.93
CA ASN A 266 37.50 12.02 -33.95
C ASN A 266 36.39 11.09 -34.48
N VAL A 267 35.39 11.63 -35.18
CA VAL A 267 34.28 10.85 -35.76
C VAL A 267 33.78 11.54 -37.01
N ILE A 268 33.37 10.76 -38.02
CA ILE A 268 32.68 11.26 -39.20
C ILE A 268 31.43 10.45 -39.49
N VAL A 269 30.30 11.12 -39.70
CA VAL A 269 29.04 10.47 -40.07
C VAL A 269 28.45 11.12 -41.31
N ARG A 270 27.93 10.29 -42.22
CA ARG A 270 27.23 10.74 -43.41
C ARG A 270 25.74 10.83 -43.12
N ASP A 271 25.13 11.98 -43.41
CA ASP A 271 23.68 12.16 -43.31
C ASP A 271 22.93 11.58 -44.53
N GLY A 272 21.60 11.53 -44.46
CA GLY A 272 20.75 10.94 -45.51
C GLY A 272 20.81 11.65 -46.87
N ASP A 273 21.24 12.91 -46.88
CA ASP A 273 21.38 13.73 -48.09
C ASP A 273 22.80 13.66 -48.68
N GLY A 274 23.67 12.83 -48.10
CA GLY A 274 25.04 12.61 -48.55
C GLY A 274 26.05 13.62 -48.01
N GLY A 275 25.66 14.57 -47.17
CA GLY A 275 26.59 15.47 -46.48
C GLY A 275 27.33 14.80 -45.32
N LEU A 276 28.43 15.41 -44.88
CA LEU A 276 29.27 14.86 -43.82
C LEU A 276 29.25 15.75 -42.58
N TRP A 277 29.03 15.13 -41.43
CA TRP A 277 29.25 15.72 -40.11
C TRP A 277 30.56 15.19 -39.56
N ILE A 278 31.47 16.11 -39.23
CA ILE A 278 32.81 15.78 -38.79
C ILE A 278 32.99 16.34 -37.38
N ALA A 279 33.16 15.45 -36.41
CA ALA A 279 33.57 15.81 -35.06
C ALA A 279 35.09 15.78 -34.98
N SER A 280 35.68 16.85 -34.46
CA SER A 280 37.12 17.00 -34.32
C SER A 280 37.51 17.49 -32.92
N GLN A 281 38.81 17.58 -32.69
CA GLN A 281 39.38 18.19 -31.47
C GLN A 281 39.06 19.68 -31.30
N ARG A 282 38.53 20.36 -32.33
CA ARG A 282 38.13 21.79 -32.27
C ARG A 282 36.62 22.03 -32.48
N GLY A 283 35.79 20.99 -32.53
CA GLY A 283 34.34 21.14 -32.55
C GLY A 283 33.64 20.33 -33.64
N LEU A 284 32.47 20.79 -34.05
CA LEU A 284 31.65 20.18 -35.09
C LEU A 284 31.83 20.92 -36.41
N TRP A 285 31.92 20.17 -37.50
CA TRP A 285 32.01 20.69 -38.85
C TRP A 285 30.96 20.04 -39.74
N ARG A 286 30.45 20.78 -40.70
CA ARG A 286 29.50 20.31 -41.71
C ARG A 286 30.09 20.49 -43.10
N GLN A 287 30.05 19.44 -43.90
CA GLN A 287 30.42 19.46 -45.30
C GLN A 287 29.18 19.22 -46.17
N ALA A 288 28.84 20.19 -47.03
CA ALA A 288 27.76 20.09 -48.00
C ALA A 288 28.33 19.71 -49.37
N GLY A 289 28.00 18.52 -49.88
CA GLY A 289 28.52 18.04 -51.16
C GLY A 289 30.05 18.06 -51.23
N ASP A 290 30.59 18.74 -52.24
CA ASP A 290 32.04 18.87 -52.47
C ASP A 290 32.66 20.13 -51.85
N GLU A 291 31.88 20.96 -51.15
CA GLU A 291 32.39 22.16 -50.50
C GLU A 291 33.32 21.80 -49.32
N PRO A 292 34.29 22.66 -48.96
CA PRO A 292 35.10 22.48 -47.77
C PRO A 292 34.23 22.45 -46.49
N PRO A 293 34.57 21.64 -45.49
CA PRO A 293 33.84 21.62 -44.22
C PRO A 293 33.84 22.98 -43.52
N VAL A 294 32.67 23.47 -43.13
CA VAL A 294 32.49 24.71 -42.37
C VAL A 294 32.22 24.43 -40.89
N PRO A 295 32.75 25.24 -39.95
CA PRO A 295 32.51 25.03 -38.53
C PRO A 295 31.05 25.33 -38.18
N VAL A 296 30.47 24.48 -37.35
CA VAL A 296 29.08 24.62 -36.89
C VAL A 296 29.07 25.22 -35.50
N ARG A 297 28.36 26.34 -35.32
CA ARG A 297 28.17 26.96 -34.02
C ARG A 297 27.24 26.10 -33.18
N LEU A 298 27.77 25.58 -32.07
CA LEU A 298 26.98 24.91 -31.04
C LEU A 298 26.58 25.93 -29.98
N ALA A 299 25.46 25.69 -29.29
CA ALA A 299 25.10 26.48 -28.13
C ALA A 299 26.22 26.37 -27.07
N GLY A 300 26.69 27.49 -26.51
CA GLY A 300 27.75 27.50 -25.50
C GLY A 300 28.82 28.58 -25.75
N PRO A 301 29.85 28.66 -24.89
CA PRO A 301 30.94 29.62 -25.06
C PRO A 301 31.75 29.34 -26.34
N ASP A 302 32.17 30.41 -27.04
CA ASP A 302 32.89 30.38 -28.33
C ASP A 302 34.29 29.71 -28.31
N MET A 303 34.66 29.00 -27.24
CA MET A 303 35.92 28.27 -27.20
C MET A 303 35.82 26.92 -27.92
N PRO A 304 36.75 26.61 -28.85
CA PRO A 304 36.78 25.31 -29.50
C PRO A 304 36.98 24.20 -28.46
N ARG A 305 36.02 23.27 -28.37
CA ARG A 305 36.13 22.06 -27.55
C ARG A 305 35.97 20.83 -28.42
N GLY A 306 36.75 19.80 -28.10
CA GLY A 306 36.73 18.55 -28.85
C GLY A 306 35.40 17.81 -28.69
N ILE A 307 34.92 17.23 -29.79
CA ILE A 307 33.75 16.35 -29.81
C ILE A 307 34.24 14.94 -30.12
N ASN A 308 33.91 14.00 -29.25
CA ASN A 308 34.46 12.63 -29.32
C ASN A 308 33.45 11.60 -29.87
N ALA A 309 32.18 11.98 -30.02
CA ALA A 309 31.14 11.07 -30.48
C ALA A 309 30.13 11.81 -31.38
N LEU A 310 29.64 11.11 -32.40
CA LEU A 310 28.47 11.49 -33.18
C LEU A 310 27.61 10.24 -33.35
N LEU A 311 26.30 10.41 -33.30
CA LEU A 311 25.38 9.30 -33.55
C LEU A 311 24.23 9.78 -34.43
N LEU A 312 24.08 9.15 -35.59
CA LEU A 312 22.93 9.35 -36.46
C LEU A 312 21.84 8.32 -36.10
N ASP A 313 20.63 8.82 -35.86
CA ASP A 313 19.40 8.06 -35.72
C ASP A 313 18.93 7.58 -37.11
N PRO A 314 18.38 6.36 -37.28
CA PRO A 314 17.63 5.95 -38.47
C PRO A 314 16.55 6.92 -38.95
N GLU A 315 15.96 7.71 -38.06
CA GLU A 315 14.99 8.76 -38.42
C GLU A 315 15.69 9.98 -39.05
N GLY A 316 17.02 10.01 -39.11
CA GLY A 316 17.84 11.06 -39.70
C GLY A 316 18.31 12.14 -38.72
N GLY A 317 17.92 12.06 -37.45
CA GLY A 317 18.36 12.97 -36.41
C GLY A 317 19.82 12.76 -35.99
N LEU A 318 20.54 13.82 -35.64
CA LEU A 318 21.94 13.77 -35.24
C LEU A 318 22.09 14.11 -33.76
N TRP A 319 22.75 13.23 -33.03
CA TRP A 319 23.17 13.43 -31.65
C TRP A 319 24.63 13.88 -31.57
N VAL A 320 24.88 14.96 -30.84
CA VAL A 320 26.20 15.59 -30.71
C VAL A 320 26.44 16.01 -29.27
N PRO A 321 27.51 15.56 -28.61
CA PRO A 321 27.99 16.15 -27.36
C PRO A 321 28.27 17.65 -27.51
N VAL A 322 27.64 18.46 -26.67
CA VAL A 322 27.87 19.90 -26.59
C VAL A 322 28.55 20.21 -25.27
N ALA A 323 29.84 20.48 -25.35
CA ALA A 323 30.68 20.61 -24.18
C ALA A 323 30.20 21.72 -23.23
N GLY A 324 29.94 21.35 -21.97
CA GLY A 324 29.44 22.26 -20.94
C GLY A 324 27.92 22.42 -20.91
N LEU A 325 27.18 21.90 -21.89
CA LEU A 325 25.70 21.93 -21.90
C LEU A 325 25.07 20.53 -21.81
N GLY A 326 25.70 19.51 -22.40
CA GLY A 326 25.20 18.13 -22.38
C GLY A 326 25.15 17.53 -23.77
N LEU A 327 24.01 16.95 -24.13
CA LEU A 327 23.80 16.27 -25.39
C LEU A 327 22.87 17.08 -26.31
N GLY A 328 23.39 17.57 -27.43
CA GLY A 328 22.63 18.23 -28.47
C GLY A 328 21.95 17.24 -29.41
N TYR A 329 20.72 17.55 -29.80
CA TYR A 329 19.95 16.82 -30.81
C TYR A 329 19.55 17.76 -31.94
N LEU A 330 19.90 17.39 -33.17
CA LEU A 330 19.47 18.04 -34.39
C LEU A 330 18.45 17.14 -35.09
N ARG A 331 17.28 17.69 -35.37
CA ARG A 331 16.17 16.97 -36.02
C ARG A 331 16.52 16.66 -37.48
N ALA A 332 15.92 15.63 -38.07
CA ALA A 332 16.22 15.24 -39.46
C ALA A 332 15.80 16.29 -40.50
N ASP A 333 14.72 17.02 -40.22
CA ASP A 333 14.13 18.07 -41.05
C ASP A 333 14.66 19.47 -40.72
N TRP A 334 15.80 19.58 -40.03
CA TRP A 334 16.39 20.86 -39.62
C TRP A 334 16.67 21.82 -40.78
N ARG A 335 16.88 21.30 -42.00
CA ARG A 335 17.11 22.09 -43.22
C ARG A 335 15.86 22.82 -43.73
N GLN A 336 14.68 22.44 -43.24
CA GLN A 336 13.44 23.11 -43.63
C GLN A 336 13.30 24.49 -42.97
N LEU A 337 14.07 24.76 -41.91
CA LEU A 337 13.91 25.95 -41.08
C LEU A 337 15.26 26.63 -40.84
N ALA A 338 15.32 27.94 -41.09
CA ALA A 338 16.45 28.78 -40.74
C ALA A 338 16.02 29.88 -39.77
N GLN A 339 16.67 29.96 -38.60
CA GLN A 339 16.41 30.98 -37.60
C GLN A 339 17.52 32.04 -37.58
N TYR A 340 17.12 33.30 -37.62
CA TYR A 340 17.95 34.48 -37.39
C TYR A 340 17.60 35.07 -36.03
N ALA A 341 18.61 35.23 -35.15
CA ALA A 341 18.46 35.64 -33.77
C ALA A 341 19.22 36.95 -33.51
N GLY A 342 18.58 38.08 -33.85
CA GLY A 342 19.08 39.42 -33.54
C GLY A 342 20.49 39.72 -34.08
N ALA A 343 21.24 40.52 -33.34
CA ALA A 343 22.55 41.04 -33.77
C ALA A 343 23.62 39.96 -34.02
N ALA A 344 23.53 38.80 -33.34
CA ALA A 344 24.46 37.68 -33.55
C ALA A 344 24.40 37.12 -34.99
N ASP A 345 23.26 37.33 -35.64
CA ASP A 345 22.96 36.92 -37.01
C ASP A 345 22.87 38.10 -37.99
N GLY A 346 23.23 39.31 -37.55
CA GLY A 346 23.28 40.52 -38.36
C GLY A 346 21.99 41.36 -38.38
N LEU A 347 20.92 40.93 -37.71
CA LEU A 347 19.66 41.66 -37.62
C LEU A 347 19.79 42.88 -36.68
N GLN A 348 19.34 44.06 -37.12
CA GLN A 348 19.49 45.32 -36.38
C GLN A 348 18.16 45.96 -35.93
N GLY A 349 17.01 45.46 -36.38
CA GLY A 349 15.69 46.09 -36.22
C GLY A 349 15.04 46.03 -34.82
N ALA A 350 15.70 45.40 -33.84
CA ALA A 350 15.22 45.07 -32.49
C ALA A 350 13.95 44.18 -32.44
N MET A 351 12.89 44.52 -33.17
CA MET A 351 11.69 43.71 -33.42
C MET A 351 11.11 44.05 -34.81
N TYR A 352 10.68 43.04 -35.56
CA TYR A 352 10.14 43.19 -36.91
C TYR A 352 8.65 42.87 -36.96
N ARG A 353 7.79 43.88 -36.91
CA ARG A 353 6.33 43.69 -37.10
C ARG A 353 5.92 43.80 -38.57
N ALA A 354 6.63 44.62 -39.32
CA ALA A 354 6.40 44.82 -40.74
C ALA A 354 7.21 43.81 -41.54
N LEU A 355 6.54 42.93 -42.26
CA LEU A 355 7.14 41.88 -43.07
C LEU A 355 6.40 41.74 -44.39
N ALA A 356 7.12 41.81 -45.52
CA ALA A 356 6.55 41.60 -46.85
C ALA A 356 7.52 40.86 -47.77
N PRO A 357 7.04 40.13 -48.79
CA PRO A 357 7.92 39.57 -49.79
C PRO A 357 8.59 40.68 -50.62
N SER A 358 9.85 40.49 -50.98
CA SER A 358 10.55 41.40 -51.91
C SER A 358 10.47 40.90 -53.35
N ARG A 359 10.49 41.83 -54.32
CA ARG A 359 10.49 41.52 -55.75
C ARG A 359 11.75 40.75 -56.19
N ASP A 360 12.89 41.07 -55.58
CA ASP A 360 14.19 40.45 -55.91
C ASP A 360 14.35 39.06 -55.27
N GLY A 361 13.31 38.58 -54.57
CA GLY A 361 13.34 37.36 -53.76
C GLY A 361 13.65 37.67 -52.28
N GLY A 362 13.20 36.78 -51.39
CA GLY A 362 13.33 37.00 -49.95
C GLY A 362 12.25 37.94 -49.38
N PHE A 363 12.62 38.76 -48.39
CA PHE A 363 11.71 39.51 -47.54
C PHE A 363 12.23 40.89 -47.17
N LEU A 364 11.33 41.86 -47.12
CA LEU A 364 11.55 43.18 -46.52
C LEU A 364 11.12 43.15 -45.05
N LEU A 365 11.99 43.65 -44.19
CA LEU A 365 11.86 43.67 -42.75
C LEU A 365 11.83 45.13 -42.28
N GLY A 366 10.72 45.55 -41.68
CA GLY A 366 10.60 46.86 -41.02
C GLY A 366 10.69 46.74 -39.51
N GLY A 367 11.76 47.30 -38.94
CA GLY A 367 12.07 47.28 -37.52
C GLY A 367 11.36 48.37 -36.71
N PHE A 368 11.08 48.09 -35.44
CA PHE A 368 10.49 49.05 -34.49
C PHE A 368 11.41 50.21 -34.10
N ASN A 369 12.71 50.11 -34.41
CA ASN A 369 13.67 51.19 -34.25
C ASN A 369 13.87 52.03 -35.53
N GLY A 370 13.12 51.74 -36.60
CA GLY A 370 13.21 52.42 -37.88
C GLY A 370 14.18 51.79 -38.87
N MET A 371 14.82 50.66 -38.51
CA MET A 371 15.68 49.95 -39.45
C MET A 371 14.82 49.25 -40.50
N VAL A 372 15.21 49.39 -41.77
CA VAL A 372 14.61 48.64 -42.89
C VAL A 372 15.71 47.77 -43.51
N GLU A 373 15.45 46.47 -43.56
CA GLU A 373 16.41 45.46 -43.99
C GLU A 373 15.75 44.54 -45.02
N GLN A 374 16.53 44.05 -45.97
CA GLN A 374 16.12 43.05 -46.95
C GLN A 374 16.87 41.76 -46.64
N LEU A 375 16.12 40.70 -46.34
CA LEU A 375 16.62 39.36 -46.10
C LEU A 375 16.35 38.51 -47.34
N SER A 376 17.40 38.22 -48.11
CA SER A 376 17.34 37.34 -49.26
C SER A 376 17.04 35.89 -48.84
N ALA A 377 16.51 35.09 -49.77
CA ALA A 377 16.26 33.66 -49.52
C ALA A 377 17.54 32.85 -49.24
N ASP A 378 18.69 33.28 -49.77
CA ASP A 378 20.03 32.71 -49.49
C ASP A 378 20.60 33.14 -48.12
N GLY A 379 19.86 33.98 -47.39
CA GLY A 379 20.22 34.41 -46.06
C GLY A 379 21.08 35.65 -45.96
N SER A 380 21.41 36.29 -47.08
CA SER A 380 22.10 37.58 -47.08
C SER A 380 21.18 38.70 -46.59
N LEU A 381 21.72 39.56 -45.73
CA LEU A 381 21.03 40.75 -45.21
C LEU A 381 21.60 42.01 -45.88
N ARG A 382 20.72 42.89 -46.35
CA ARG A 382 21.05 44.22 -46.87
C ARG A 382 20.24 45.26 -46.12
N THR A 383 20.83 46.42 -45.85
CA THR A 383 20.13 47.55 -45.22
C THR A 383 19.95 48.68 -46.24
N LEU A 384 19.09 49.65 -45.92
CA LEU A 384 19.12 50.95 -46.60
C LEU A 384 20.49 51.64 -46.39
N ASP A 385 20.75 52.68 -47.19
CA ASP A 385 21.92 53.53 -47.03
C ASP A 385 21.89 54.33 -45.71
N GLU A 386 23.03 54.89 -45.31
CA GLU A 386 23.16 55.59 -44.02
C GLU A 386 22.18 56.78 -43.89
N ASP A 387 21.93 57.49 -44.99
CA ASP A 387 21.00 58.63 -45.04
C ASP A 387 19.54 58.19 -44.84
N GLY A 388 19.12 57.10 -45.48
CA GLY A 388 17.80 56.49 -45.29
C GLY A 388 17.63 55.98 -43.86
N ILE A 389 18.64 55.30 -43.30
CA ILE A 389 18.63 54.85 -41.90
C ILE A 389 18.49 56.02 -40.93
N ALA A 390 19.22 57.13 -41.16
CA ALA A 390 19.17 58.30 -40.29
C ALA A 390 17.78 58.95 -40.27
N ARG A 391 17.10 59.01 -41.42
CA ARG A 391 15.76 59.61 -41.56
C ARG A 391 14.65 58.74 -40.97
N LEU A 392 14.78 57.42 -41.05
CA LEU A 392 13.79 56.49 -40.49
C LEU A 392 14.02 56.20 -39.00
N ARG A 393 15.17 56.60 -38.44
CA ARG A 393 15.55 56.32 -37.05
C ARG A 393 14.46 56.74 -36.05
N GLY A 394 14.02 55.78 -35.23
CA GLY A 394 13.01 56.00 -34.20
C GLY A 394 11.56 55.91 -34.71
N ILE A 395 11.33 55.76 -36.02
CA ILE A 395 10.01 55.50 -36.58
C ILE A 395 9.68 54.02 -36.38
N LYS A 396 8.56 53.73 -35.74
CA LYS A 396 8.06 52.37 -35.58
C LYS A 396 7.36 51.96 -36.87
N VAL A 397 8.03 51.18 -37.70
CA VAL A 397 7.44 50.61 -38.91
C VAL A 397 6.44 49.51 -38.52
N LEU A 398 5.20 49.65 -38.95
CA LEU A 398 4.09 48.75 -38.63
C LEU A 398 3.67 47.89 -39.81
N SER A 399 3.79 48.41 -41.02
CA SER A 399 3.58 47.68 -42.27
C SER A 399 4.61 48.11 -43.31
N ILE A 400 4.92 47.20 -44.25
CA ILE A 400 5.87 47.44 -45.32
C ILE A 400 5.34 46.80 -46.61
N ALA A 401 5.58 47.43 -47.75
CA ALA A 401 5.31 46.84 -49.06
C ALA A 401 6.30 47.37 -50.10
N GLU A 402 6.59 46.56 -51.11
CA GLU A 402 7.33 46.98 -52.30
C GLU A 402 6.35 47.12 -53.47
N ASP A 403 6.30 48.30 -54.08
CA ASP A 403 5.50 48.46 -55.29
C ASP A 403 6.23 47.92 -56.54
N ARG A 404 5.51 47.88 -57.67
CA ARG A 404 6.07 47.36 -58.94
C ARG A 404 7.27 48.17 -59.45
N GLY A 405 7.35 49.45 -59.08
CA GLY A 405 8.46 50.33 -59.42
C GLY A 405 9.71 50.10 -58.57
N GLY A 406 9.65 49.22 -57.56
CA GLY A 406 10.73 49.02 -56.59
C GLY A 406 10.79 50.09 -55.51
N ARG A 407 9.70 50.85 -55.31
CA ARG A 407 9.62 51.85 -54.23
C ARG A 407 9.08 51.17 -52.99
N LEU A 408 9.66 51.52 -51.84
CA LEU A 408 9.27 50.96 -50.55
C LEU A 408 8.22 51.84 -49.90
N TRP A 409 7.17 51.22 -49.38
CA TRP A 409 6.11 51.88 -48.64
C TRP A 409 6.13 51.41 -47.19
N LEU A 410 6.10 52.34 -46.25
CA LEU A 410 6.23 52.09 -44.82
C LEU A 410 5.04 52.74 -44.09
N GLY A 411 4.16 51.91 -43.52
CA GLY A 411 3.11 52.38 -42.63
C GLY A 411 3.64 52.55 -41.21
N HIS A 412 3.26 53.63 -40.55
CA HIS A 412 3.56 53.85 -39.13
C HIS A 412 2.34 54.41 -38.39
N ARG A 413 2.49 54.63 -37.08
CA ARG A 413 1.37 55.01 -36.19
C ARG A 413 0.61 56.27 -36.62
N ASN A 414 1.27 57.20 -37.30
CA ASN A 414 0.73 58.54 -37.57
C ASN A 414 0.80 58.92 -39.06
N GLY A 415 1.07 57.97 -39.95
CA GLY A 415 1.31 58.28 -41.35
C GLY A 415 1.85 57.14 -42.19
N LEU A 416 2.20 57.50 -43.41
CA LEU A 416 2.72 56.65 -44.46
C LEU A 416 3.98 57.31 -45.03
N ILE A 417 5.03 56.51 -45.22
CA ILE A 417 6.27 56.95 -45.84
C ILE A 417 6.47 56.16 -47.13
N ARG A 418 6.97 56.83 -48.17
CA ARG A 418 7.48 56.19 -49.38
C ARG A 418 8.97 56.49 -49.53
N VAL A 419 9.75 55.46 -49.81
CA VAL A 419 11.16 55.57 -50.21
C VAL A 419 11.25 55.23 -51.69
N GLY A 420 11.64 56.22 -52.50
CA GLY A 420 11.87 56.12 -53.92
C GLY A 420 13.09 55.24 -54.25
N SER A 421 13.17 54.76 -55.50
CA SER A 421 14.31 53.98 -55.99
C SER A 421 15.62 54.79 -56.03
N ASP A 422 15.53 56.11 -56.01
CA ASP A 422 16.62 57.08 -55.92
C ASP A 422 16.96 57.46 -54.47
N GLY A 423 16.29 56.86 -53.48
CA GLY A 423 16.44 57.18 -52.06
C GLY A 423 15.62 58.39 -51.59
N ALA A 424 14.84 59.03 -52.45
CA ALA A 424 13.96 60.14 -52.05
C ALA A 424 12.89 59.64 -51.06
N ILE A 425 12.56 60.44 -50.05
CA ILE A 425 11.58 60.05 -49.02
C ILE A 425 10.42 61.04 -49.02
N ASP A 426 9.20 60.54 -49.22
CA ASP A 426 7.95 61.27 -49.06
C ASP A 426 7.23 60.78 -47.80
N GLU A 427 6.60 61.68 -47.04
CA GLU A 427 5.83 61.35 -45.83
C GLU A 427 4.46 62.04 -45.88
N TRP A 428 3.40 61.28 -45.59
CA TRP A 428 2.02 61.77 -45.45
C TRP A 428 1.49 61.45 -44.07
N ARG A 429 0.98 62.46 -43.36
CA ARG A 429 0.43 62.35 -42.00
C ARG A 429 -1.06 62.62 -41.94
N VAL A 430 -1.64 62.28 -40.79
CA VAL A 430 -3.02 62.63 -40.48
C VAL A 430 -3.15 64.17 -40.44
N GLY A 431 -3.96 64.73 -41.35
CA GLY A 431 -4.23 66.17 -41.43
C GLY A 431 -3.42 66.93 -42.49
N ASP A 432 -2.51 66.27 -43.21
CA ASP A 432 -1.86 66.86 -44.38
C ASP A 432 -2.91 67.05 -45.49
N GLY A 433 -3.21 68.29 -45.89
CA GLY A 433 -4.40 68.68 -46.66
C GLY A 433 -4.89 67.71 -47.76
N LEU A 434 -4.42 67.90 -48.99
CA LEU A 434 -4.70 66.96 -50.08
C LEU A 434 -3.81 65.72 -49.85
N ASP A 435 -4.37 64.52 -49.95
CA ASP A 435 -3.67 63.23 -49.76
C ASP A 435 -3.29 62.85 -48.31
N ALA A 436 -4.04 63.34 -47.31
CA ALA A 436 -3.91 62.92 -45.92
C ALA A 436 -4.04 61.40 -45.75
N THR A 437 -3.33 60.83 -44.77
CA THR A 437 -3.58 59.44 -44.36
C THR A 437 -4.85 59.33 -43.50
N PRO A 438 -5.53 58.16 -43.51
CA PRO A 438 -6.66 57.91 -42.61
C PRO A 438 -6.24 58.03 -41.14
N ARG A 439 -7.19 58.33 -40.26
CA ARG A 439 -6.91 58.44 -38.83
C ARG A 439 -6.53 57.09 -38.23
N GLY A 440 -5.41 57.01 -37.54
CA GLY A 440 -4.97 55.79 -36.87
C GLY A 440 -3.63 55.30 -37.40
N GLN A 441 -3.26 54.09 -36.99
CA GLN A 441 -2.01 53.47 -37.41
C GLN A 441 -2.20 52.79 -38.77
N ILE A 442 -1.25 52.99 -39.69
CA ILE A 442 -1.24 52.25 -40.95
C ILE A 442 -0.55 50.92 -40.70
N ASP A 443 -1.30 49.82 -40.78
CA ASP A 443 -0.85 48.52 -40.31
C ASP A 443 -0.98 47.37 -41.29
N GLN A 444 -1.60 47.60 -42.45
CA GLN A 444 -1.48 46.73 -43.62
C GLN A 444 -1.33 47.55 -44.89
N LEU A 445 -0.57 46.99 -45.83
CA LEU A 445 -0.32 47.52 -47.15
C LEU A 445 -0.48 46.36 -48.14
N GLN A 446 -1.26 46.58 -49.19
CA GLN A 446 -1.50 45.60 -50.25
C GLN A 446 -1.28 46.27 -51.61
N VAL A 447 -0.46 45.67 -52.46
CA VAL A 447 -0.21 46.16 -53.82
C VAL A 447 -1.02 45.31 -54.79
N THR A 448 -1.94 45.94 -55.53
CA THR A 448 -2.85 45.24 -56.45
C THR A 448 -2.19 44.92 -57.79
N ALA A 449 -2.88 44.08 -58.58
CA ALA A 449 -2.44 43.68 -59.91
C ALA A 449 -2.46 44.80 -60.97
N ASP A 450 -3.06 45.96 -60.68
CA ASP A 450 -2.96 47.18 -61.50
C ASP A 450 -1.81 48.10 -61.02
N GLY A 451 -1.17 47.79 -59.90
CA GLY A 451 -0.11 48.56 -59.28
C GLY A 451 -0.58 49.52 -58.18
N SER A 452 -1.88 49.72 -57.98
CA SER A 452 -2.38 50.61 -56.92
C SER A 452 -2.00 50.11 -55.52
N LEU A 453 -1.84 51.03 -54.58
CA LEU A 453 -1.53 50.71 -53.19
C LEU A 453 -2.80 50.84 -52.34
N TRP A 454 -3.19 49.77 -51.67
CA TRP A 454 -4.24 49.78 -50.67
C TRP A 454 -3.63 49.75 -49.27
N LEU A 455 -4.21 50.54 -48.37
CA LEU A 455 -3.79 50.60 -46.98
C LEU A 455 -4.99 50.53 -46.04
N SER A 456 -4.80 49.93 -44.87
CA SER A 456 -5.78 49.92 -43.79
C SER A 456 -5.30 50.76 -42.61
N ALA A 457 -6.24 51.42 -41.96
CA ALA A 457 -6.08 51.99 -40.63
C ALA A 457 -7.29 51.59 -39.78
N PRO A 458 -7.15 50.67 -38.80
CA PRO A 458 -8.25 50.31 -37.91
C PRO A 458 -8.79 51.55 -37.18
N GLY A 459 -10.11 51.74 -37.23
CA GLY A 459 -10.84 52.93 -36.78
C GLY A 459 -10.76 54.13 -37.73
N GLY A 460 -9.91 54.10 -38.76
CA GLY A 460 -9.74 55.15 -39.76
C GLY A 460 -10.38 54.83 -41.12
N GLY A 461 -10.37 53.55 -41.51
CA GLY A 461 -10.92 53.07 -42.78
C GLY A 461 -9.86 52.46 -43.70
N VAL A 462 -10.18 52.43 -44.99
CA VAL A 462 -9.33 51.86 -46.06
C VAL A 462 -9.13 52.91 -47.14
N GLN A 463 -7.90 53.03 -47.65
CA GLN A 463 -7.55 54.02 -48.65
C GLN A 463 -6.79 53.38 -49.82
N GLN A 464 -7.08 53.83 -51.04
CA GLN A 464 -6.36 53.47 -52.26
C GLN A 464 -5.51 54.65 -52.71
N ARG A 465 -4.26 54.41 -53.10
CA ARG A 465 -3.31 55.41 -53.59
C ARG A 465 -2.68 55.02 -54.91
N ASP A 466 -2.35 56.04 -55.70
CA ASP A 466 -1.46 55.88 -56.84
C ASP A 466 -0.02 55.71 -56.34
N PRO A 467 0.67 54.61 -56.67
CA PRO A 467 2.01 54.35 -56.17
C PRO A 467 3.05 55.36 -56.69
N ALA A 468 2.79 56.01 -57.84
CA ALA A 468 3.77 56.86 -58.49
C ALA A 468 3.81 58.29 -57.95
N SER A 469 2.66 58.85 -57.63
CA SER A 469 2.51 60.19 -57.06
C SER A 469 2.26 60.17 -55.56
N GLY A 470 1.68 59.09 -55.03
CA GLY A 470 1.16 59.03 -53.67
C GLY A 470 -0.22 59.66 -53.50
N HIS A 471 -0.84 60.14 -54.58
CA HIS A 471 -2.18 60.71 -54.56
C HIS A 471 -3.23 59.69 -54.13
N VAL A 472 -4.19 60.13 -53.33
CA VAL A 472 -5.33 59.34 -52.89
C VAL A 472 -6.32 59.19 -54.04
N LEU A 473 -6.55 57.94 -54.45
CA LEU A 473 -7.50 57.57 -55.49
C LEU A 473 -8.90 57.34 -54.89
N ARG A 474 -8.95 56.73 -53.71
CA ARG A 474 -10.19 56.45 -52.96
C ARG A 474 -9.92 56.54 -51.47
N ASP A 475 -10.84 57.14 -50.73
CA ASP A 475 -10.80 57.22 -49.27
C ASP A 475 -12.14 56.70 -48.73
N ILE A 476 -12.10 55.58 -48.01
CA ILE A 476 -13.29 54.87 -47.52
C ILE A 476 -13.23 54.89 -45.99
N PRO A 477 -13.94 55.83 -45.33
CA PRO A 477 -13.85 55.99 -43.89
C PRO A 477 -14.49 54.83 -43.13
N ALA A 478 -14.01 54.59 -41.91
CA ALA A 478 -14.58 53.62 -40.98
C ALA A 478 -15.93 54.11 -40.41
N ASP A 479 -17.00 53.98 -41.17
CA ASP A 479 -18.36 54.29 -40.74
C ASP A 479 -19.41 53.32 -41.32
N ALA A 480 -20.64 53.41 -40.81
CA ALA A 480 -21.74 52.57 -41.25
C ALA A 480 -22.22 52.87 -42.67
N ALA A 481 -21.99 54.09 -43.19
CA ALA A 481 -22.42 54.47 -44.53
C ALA A 481 -21.58 53.79 -45.62
N HIS A 482 -20.34 53.43 -45.31
CA HIS A 482 -19.43 52.74 -46.22
C HIS A 482 -19.24 51.26 -45.88
N GLY A 483 -20.09 50.69 -45.02
CA GLY A 483 -20.05 49.27 -44.64
C GLY A 483 -18.93 48.87 -43.68
N LEU A 484 -18.31 49.83 -43.00
CA LEU A 484 -17.23 49.64 -42.02
C LEU A 484 -17.66 50.13 -40.62
N ALA A 485 -18.85 49.75 -40.17
CA ALA A 485 -19.53 50.34 -39.02
C ALA A 485 -18.75 50.30 -37.70
N THR A 486 -18.09 49.18 -37.39
CA THR A 486 -17.26 49.05 -36.18
C THR A 486 -15.88 49.69 -36.32
N GLY A 487 -15.43 49.94 -37.55
CA GLY A 487 -14.06 50.32 -37.87
C GLY A 487 -13.00 49.27 -37.54
N ASP A 488 -13.42 48.06 -37.13
CA ASP A 488 -12.52 46.96 -36.81
C ASP A 488 -12.09 46.24 -38.08
N ILE A 489 -10.82 46.42 -38.46
CA ILE A 489 -10.23 45.82 -39.66
C ILE A 489 -9.06 44.96 -39.20
N GLU A 490 -9.31 43.65 -39.09
CA GLU A 490 -8.31 42.66 -38.68
C GLU A 490 -7.46 42.25 -39.89
N ALA A 491 -8.09 42.05 -41.06
CA ALA A 491 -7.41 41.70 -42.31
C ALA A 491 -7.95 42.46 -43.53
N LEU A 492 -7.03 42.90 -44.38
CA LEU A 492 -7.22 43.45 -45.72
C LEU A 492 -6.54 42.50 -46.72
N ALA A 493 -7.32 41.93 -47.62
CA ALA A 493 -6.85 40.93 -48.56
C ALA A 493 -7.34 41.23 -49.98
N LEU A 494 -6.60 40.70 -50.95
CA LEU A 494 -6.99 40.72 -52.35
C LEU A 494 -7.46 39.33 -52.76
N SER A 495 -8.63 39.25 -53.37
CA SER A 495 -9.10 38.04 -54.01
C SER A 495 -8.20 37.69 -55.21
N PRO A 496 -8.19 36.43 -55.67
CA PRO A 496 -7.47 36.05 -56.90
C PRO A 496 -7.90 36.85 -58.14
N HIS A 497 -9.11 37.42 -58.12
CA HIS A 497 -9.63 38.31 -59.18
C HIS A 497 -9.30 39.79 -58.96
N GLY A 498 -8.62 40.13 -57.86
CA GLY A 498 -8.20 41.50 -57.53
C GLY A 498 -9.22 42.31 -56.74
N GLU A 499 -10.31 41.70 -56.28
CA GLU A 499 -11.31 42.38 -55.44
C GLU A 499 -10.74 42.60 -54.04
N VAL A 500 -11.07 43.73 -53.42
CA VAL A 500 -10.59 44.09 -52.08
C VAL A 500 -11.57 43.58 -51.03
N TRP A 501 -11.07 42.77 -50.11
CA TRP A 501 -11.85 42.14 -49.04
C TRP A 501 -11.33 42.59 -47.69
N VAL A 502 -12.25 42.82 -46.75
CA VAL A 502 -11.94 43.12 -45.35
C VAL A 502 -12.60 42.11 -44.43
N ALA A 503 -11.94 41.85 -43.31
CA ALA A 503 -12.44 41.01 -42.25
C ALA A 503 -12.19 41.65 -40.88
N GLY A 504 -13.12 41.44 -39.94
CA GLY A 504 -13.06 42.02 -38.60
C GLY A 504 -14.16 41.51 -37.69
N ALA A 505 -14.56 42.31 -36.69
CA ALA A 505 -15.61 41.99 -35.72
C ALA A 505 -16.97 41.67 -36.37
N ASP A 506 -17.30 42.32 -37.49
CA ASP A 506 -18.58 42.16 -38.18
C ASP A 506 -18.60 41.01 -39.20
N GLY A 507 -17.57 40.17 -39.21
CA GLY A 507 -17.39 39.09 -40.18
C GLY A 507 -16.55 39.57 -41.37
N MET A 508 -17.08 39.39 -42.59
CA MET A 508 -16.38 39.69 -43.83
C MET A 508 -17.18 40.62 -44.73
N ALA A 509 -16.49 41.48 -45.47
CA ALA A 509 -17.09 42.35 -46.47
C ALA A 509 -16.17 42.50 -47.70
N MET A 510 -16.78 42.77 -48.86
CA MET A 510 -16.09 43.00 -50.12
C MET A 510 -16.38 44.41 -50.64
N LEU A 511 -15.37 45.07 -51.18
CA LEU A 511 -15.50 46.39 -51.77
C LEU A 511 -16.34 46.35 -53.05
N ASP A 512 -17.43 47.11 -53.09
CA ASP A 512 -18.02 47.54 -54.34
C ASP A 512 -17.25 48.74 -54.90
N ALA A 513 -16.46 48.46 -55.94
CA ALA A 513 -15.63 49.46 -56.61
C ALA A 513 -16.44 50.54 -57.35
N VAL A 514 -17.75 50.39 -57.53
CA VAL A 514 -18.60 51.45 -58.11
C VAL A 514 -19.13 52.35 -57.00
N GLY A 515 -19.64 51.76 -55.91
CA GLY A 515 -20.22 52.48 -54.77
C GLY A 515 -19.23 53.08 -53.77
N ASN A 516 -17.95 52.67 -53.79
CA ASN A 516 -16.95 53.02 -52.75
C ASN A 516 -17.36 52.56 -51.33
N GLU A 517 -18.10 51.46 -51.23
CA GLU A 517 -18.60 50.91 -49.97
C GLU A 517 -18.31 49.41 -49.87
N PHE A 518 -18.16 48.90 -48.65
CA PHE A 518 -17.98 47.48 -48.38
C PHE A 518 -19.33 46.80 -48.17
N HIS A 519 -19.64 45.79 -49.00
CA HIS A 519 -20.85 44.98 -48.86
C HIS A 519 -20.57 43.75 -47.98
N PRO A 520 -21.34 43.52 -46.91
CA PRO A 520 -21.15 42.37 -46.04
C PRO A 520 -21.43 41.06 -46.77
N LEU A 521 -20.69 40.01 -46.40
CA LEU A 521 -20.78 38.67 -46.99
C LEU A 521 -21.37 37.68 -45.97
N PRO A 522 -22.72 37.66 -45.81
CA PRO A 522 -23.39 36.89 -44.75
C PRO A 522 -23.22 35.37 -44.89
N GLU A 523 -22.84 34.86 -46.06
CA GLU A 523 -22.55 33.44 -46.27
C GLU A 523 -21.39 32.90 -45.43
N PHE A 524 -20.49 33.78 -44.97
CA PHE A 524 -19.43 33.43 -44.03
C PHE A 524 -19.86 33.59 -42.57
N GLY A 525 -21.07 34.10 -42.30
CA GLY A 525 -21.55 34.37 -40.94
C GLY A 525 -20.90 35.59 -40.28
N ALA A 526 -21.38 35.92 -39.08
CA ALA A 526 -21.03 37.16 -38.35
C ALA A 526 -19.98 36.97 -37.24
N GLU A 527 -19.34 35.81 -37.17
CA GLU A 527 -18.25 35.59 -36.20
C GLU A 527 -17.02 36.40 -36.61
N ARG A 528 -16.32 36.99 -35.64
CA ARG A 528 -15.08 37.72 -35.87
C ARG A 528 -14.04 36.87 -36.60
N VAL A 529 -13.50 37.41 -37.68
CA VAL A 529 -12.45 36.77 -38.49
C VAL A 529 -11.16 37.54 -38.28
N TYR A 530 -10.14 36.87 -37.71
CA TYR A 530 -8.85 37.51 -37.42
C TYR A 530 -7.90 37.50 -38.62
N ALA A 531 -7.97 36.45 -39.45
CA ALA A 531 -7.15 36.32 -40.64
C ALA A 531 -7.85 35.48 -41.70
N LEU A 532 -7.50 35.73 -42.96
CA LEU A 532 -8.00 34.98 -44.10
C LEU A 532 -6.90 34.73 -45.13
N ALA A 533 -7.00 33.64 -45.87
CA ALA A 533 -6.11 33.33 -46.98
C ALA A 533 -6.83 32.58 -48.09
N PHE A 534 -6.63 33.02 -49.34
CA PHE A 534 -7.13 32.32 -50.51
C PHE A 534 -6.21 31.17 -50.90
N ASP A 535 -6.79 30.07 -51.34
CA ASP A 535 -6.12 28.91 -51.92
C ASP A 535 -6.68 28.69 -53.34
N GLY A 536 -6.17 29.48 -54.27
CA GLY A 536 -6.76 29.65 -55.60
C GLY A 536 -8.17 30.24 -55.56
N ASP A 537 -8.90 30.12 -56.67
CA ASP A 537 -10.21 30.75 -56.85
C ASP A 537 -11.37 30.00 -56.17
N ALA A 538 -11.11 28.77 -55.73
CA ALA A 538 -12.12 27.83 -55.28
C ALA A 538 -12.11 27.59 -53.77
N THR A 539 -11.04 27.97 -53.06
CA THR A 539 -10.88 27.67 -51.64
C THR A 539 -10.46 28.93 -50.87
N LEU A 540 -11.08 29.12 -49.70
CA LEU A 540 -10.81 30.23 -48.80
C LEU A 540 -10.69 29.67 -47.38
N TRP A 541 -9.63 30.05 -46.68
CA TRP A 541 -9.40 29.68 -45.29
C TRP A 541 -9.62 30.89 -44.39
N LEU A 542 -10.43 30.70 -43.34
CA LEU A 542 -10.73 31.70 -42.34
C LEU A 542 -10.24 31.24 -40.98
N GLN A 543 -9.54 32.10 -40.26
CA GLN A 543 -9.22 31.85 -38.86
C GLN A 543 -10.10 32.69 -37.94
N ARG A 544 -10.68 31.99 -36.95
CA ARG A 544 -11.61 32.52 -35.97
C ARG A 544 -11.24 32.03 -34.58
N GLN A 545 -11.92 32.56 -33.57
CA GLN A 545 -11.76 32.07 -32.21
C GLN A 545 -12.18 30.60 -32.07
N SER A 546 -13.18 30.15 -32.84
CA SER A 546 -13.64 28.76 -32.90
C SER A 546 -12.64 27.80 -33.57
N GLY A 547 -11.72 28.30 -34.39
CA GLY A 547 -10.71 27.50 -35.08
C GLY A 547 -10.44 27.96 -36.50
N LEU A 548 -9.86 27.05 -37.29
CA LEU A 548 -9.59 27.22 -38.71
C LEU A 548 -10.72 26.58 -39.53
N VAL A 549 -11.34 27.35 -40.42
CA VAL A 549 -12.48 26.91 -41.25
C VAL A 549 -12.15 27.07 -42.72
N GLN A 550 -12.33 26.00 -43.49
CA GLN A 550 -12.23 26.00 -44.94
C GLN A 550 -13.60 26.28 -45.55
N TYR A 551 -13.66 27.21 -46.49
CA TYR A 551 -14.77 27.39 -47.42
C TYR A 551 -14.34 26.97 -48.81
N ARG A 552 -15.20 26.22 -49.50
CA ARG A 552 -15.03 25.83 -50.89
C ARG A 552 -16.16 26.37 -51.74
N ARG A 553 -15.83 26.80 -52.94
CA ARG A 553 -16.78 27.31 -53.92
C ARG A 553 -17.37 26.15 -54.71
N ASP A 554 -18.67 25.93 -54.58
CA ASP A 554 -19.42 24.88 -55.27
C ASP A 554 -20.66 25.49 -55.95
N GLY A 555 -20.74 25.37 -57.28
CA GLY A 555 -21.82 25.99 -58.06
C GLY A 555 -21.89 27.52 -57.95
N GLY A 556 -20.76 28.19 -57.67
CA GLY A 556 -20.68 29.64 -57.47
C GLY A 556 -20.92 30.12 -56.04
N ALA A 557 -21.44 29.26 -55.16
CA ALA A 557 -21.69 29.57 -53.75
C ALA A 557 -20.57 29.02 -52.84
N TRP A 558 -20.27 29.74 -51.76
CA TRP A 558 -19.33 29.27 -50.73
C TRP A 558 -20.02 28.28 -49.78
N ARG A 559 -19.36 27.15 -49.52
CA ARG A 559 -19.81 26.14 -48.55
C ARG A 559 -18.68 25.76 -47.61
N ILE A 560 -19.02 25.49 -46.36
CA ILE A 560 -18.05 25.01 -45.38
C ILE A 560 -17.57 23.61 -45.78
N GLY A 561 -16.26 23.44 -45.88
CA GLY A 561 -15.58 22.17 -46.10
C GLY A 561 -15.05 21.61 -44.80
N GLU A 562 -13.74 21.75 -44.60
CA GLU A 562 -13.03 21.26 -43.42
C GLU A 562 -13.02 22.28 -42.26
N GLN A 563 -12.98 21.77 -41.03
CA GLN A 563 -12.86 22.56 -39.81
C GLN A 563 -11.87 21.92 -38.86
N ALA A 564 -10.95 22.72 -38.34
CA ALA A 564 -9.99 22.31 -37.31
C ALA A 564 -10.10 23.26 -36.12
N ASP A 565 -10.54 22.72 -34.99
CA ASP A 565 -10.81 23.45 -33.75
C ASP A 565 -9.77 23.11 -32.66
N THR A 566 -10.07 23.50 -31.42
CA THR A 566 -9.25 23.16 -30.25
C THR A 566 -9.11 21.66 -30.00
N ALA A 567 -10.06 20.82 -30.38
CA ALA A 567 -9.95 19.36 -30.27
C ALA A 567 -8.90 18.80 -31.24
N HIS A 568 -8.71 19.46 -32.38
CA HIS A 568 -7.64 19.18 -33.35
C HIS A 568 -6.30 19.83 -32.97
N GLY A 569 -6.27 20.67 -31.92
CA GLY A 569 -5.08 21.34 -31.40
C GLY A 569 -4.87 22.77 -31.88
N VAL A 570 -5.80 23.33 -32.68
CA VAL A 570 -5.72 24.74 -33.10
C VAL A 570 -5.95 25.62 -31.86
N PRO A 571 -5.06 26.58 -31.57
CA PRO A 571 -5.21 27.41 -30.38
C PRO A 571 -6.40 28.36 -30.52
N ALA A 572 -7.22 28.49 -29.46
CA ALA A 572 -8.31 29.46 -29.36
C ALA A 572 -7.79 30.90 -29.09
N VAL A 573 -6.96 31.40 -29.99
CA VAL A 573 -6.42 32.77 -30.00
C VAL A 573 -6.51 33.32 -31.42
N GLY A 574 -6.60 34.64 -31.58
CA GLY A 574 -6.56 35.26 -32.91
C GLY A 574 -5.26 34.94 -33.64
N ALA A 575 -5.36 34.64 -34.92
CA ALA A 575 -4.20 34.50 -35.80
C ALA A 575 -3.50 35.85 -35.96
N SER A 576 -2.18 35.81 -35.87
CA SER A 576 -1.29 36.90 -36.30
C SER A 576 -1.15 36.95 -37.83
N GLY A 577 -1.46 35.84 -38.52
CA GLY A 577 -1.42 35.73 -39.97
C GLY A 577 -1.74 34.31 -40.44
N VAL A 578 -2.26 34.19 -41.66
CA VAL A 578 -2.54 32.91 -42.33
C VAL A 578 -1.96 32.97 -43.75
N GLN A 579 -1.28 31.91 -44.17
CA GLN A 579 -0.75 31.75 -45.52
C GLN A 579 -1.02 30.32 -46.01
N VAL A 580 -1.20 30.13 -47.32
CA VAL A 580 -1.37 28.80 -47.91
C VAL A 580 -0.16 28.51 -48.81
N ASP A 581 0.47 27.36 -48.62
CA ASP A 581 1.59 26.94 -49.45
C ASP A 581 1.14 26.23 -50.73
N ARG A 582 2.10 25.94 -51.62
CA ARG A 582 1.85 25.26 -52.91
C ARG A 582 1.31 23.84 -52.78
N HIS A 583 1.44 23.24 -51.59
CA HIS A 583 0.92 21.91 -51.28
C HIS A 583 -0.49 21.98 -50.64
N HIS A 584 -1.14 23.15 -50.70
CA HIS A 584 -2.45 23.42 -50.09
C HIS A 584 -2.47 23.25 -48.57
N ARG A 585 -1.30 23.34 -47.90
CA ARG A 585 -1.21 23.32 -46.44
C ARG A 585 -1.31 24.75 -45.91
N VAL A 586 -1.98 24.89 -44.78
CA VAL A 586 -2.25 26.19 -44.16
C VAL A 586 -1.23 26.45 -43.07
N TRP A 587 -0.52 27.57 -43.19
CA TRP A 587 0.40 28.07 -42.18
C TRP A 587 -0.29 29.18 -41.38
N LEU A 588 -0.22 29.06 -40.07
CA LEU A 588 -0.91 29.92 -39.11
C LEU A 588 0.08 30.40 -38.05
N SER A 589 0.35 31.71 -38.01
CA SER A 589 1.11 32.30 -36.91
C SER A 589 0.16 32.81 -35.82
N THR A 590 0.55 32.63 -34.57
CA THR A 590 -0.23 33.10 -33.40
C THR A 590 0.72 33.53 -32.29
N SER A 591 0.20 34.22 -31.27
CA SER A 591 0.91 34.45 -30.01
C SER A 591 1.30 33.17 -29.26
N ARG A 592 0.81 31.99 -29.67
CA ARG A 592 1.15 30.68 -29.07
C ARG A 592 2.05 29.80 -29.95
N GLY A 593 2.47 30.29 -31.11
CA GLY A 593 3.35 29.55 -32.01
C GLY A 593 2.95 29.63 -33.47
N LEU A 594 3.81 29.04 -34.31
CA LEU A 594 3.57 28.82 -35.72
C LEU A 594 3.00 27.41 -35.89
N TYR A 595 1.93 27.28 -36.65
CA TYR A 595 1.25 26.01 -36.88
C TYR A 595 1.14 25.75 -38.38
N ARG A 596 1.26 24.49 -38.76
CA ARG A 596 1.01 23.99 -40.11
C ARG A 596 -0.11 22.97 -40.04
N TYR A 597 -1.21 23.25 -40.73
CA TYR A 597 -2.32 22.34 -40.90
C TYR A 597 -2.28 21.72 -42.29
N ASP A 598 -2.22 20.39 -42.32
CA ASP A 598 -2.34 19.61 -43.56
C ASP A 598 -3.77 19.05 -43.66
N PRO A 599 -4.60 19.59 -44.58
CA PRO A 599 -5.99 19.14 -44.75
C PRO A 599 -6.09 17.70 -45.30
N ALA A 600 -5.10 17.22 -46.06
CA ALA A 600 -5.15 15.87 -46.63
C ALA A 600 -4.99 14.80 -45.54
N ASN A 601 -4.11 15.04 -44.57
CA ASN A 601 -3.83 14.12 -43.47
C ASN A 601 -4.56 14.48 -42.17
N ARG A 602 -5.27 15.60 -42.14
CA ARG A 602 -5.89 16.18 -40.93
C ARG A 602 -4.91 16.31 -39.76
N ASN A 603 -3.69 16.70 -40.07
CA ASN A 603 -2.60 16.78 -39.11
C ASN A 603 -2.25 18.24 -38.86
N LEU A 604 -2.27 18.63 -37.59
CA LEU A 604 -1.80 19.94 -37.14
C LEU A 604 -0.45 19.77 -36.48
N ARG A 605 0.57 20.39 -37.06
CA ARG A 605 1.93 20.42 -36.52
C ARG A 605 2.23 21.81 -35.97
N ARG A 606 2.76 21.88 -34.75
CA ARG A 606 3.30 23.12 -34.19
C ARG A 606 4.79 23.21 -34.50
N HIS A 607 5.25 24.39 -34.87
CA HIS A 607 6.64 24.78 -35.00
C HIS A 607 6.98 25.76 -33.87
N GLY A 608 8.07 25.49 -33.14
CA GLY A 608 8.51 26.36 -32.06
C GLY A 608 9.95 26.11 -31.63
N VAL A 609 10.28 26.46 -30.38
CA VAL A 609 11.68 26.47 -29.90
C VAL A 609 12.38 25.12 -30.04
N ARG A 610 11.62 24.04 -29.94
CA ARG A 610 12.12 22.67 -30.10
C ARG A 610 12.43 22.28 -31.55
N ASP A 611 11.83 22.97 -32.50
CA ASP A 611 12.10 22.86 -33.93
C ASP A 611 13.27 23.75 -34.37
N GLY A 612 13.87 24.49 -33.43
CA GLY A 612 15.03 25.35 -33.68
C GLY A 612 14.74 26.85 -33.64
N THR A 613 13.53 27.28 -33.30
CA THR A 613 13.21 28.71 -33.16
C THR A 613 13.73 29.29 -31.83
N THR A 614 13.89 30.60 -31.74
CA THR A 614 14.33 31.25 -30.49
C THR A 614 13.19 31.63 -29.55
N SER A 615 11.99 31.82 -30.09
CA SER A 615 10.77 32.13 -29.32
C SER A 615 9.60 31.26 -29.74
N GLN A 616 8.65 31.07 -28.81
CA GLN A 616 7.36 30.44 -29.06
C GLN A 616 6.29 31.45 -29.50
N GLU A 617 6.54 32.74 -29.31
CA GLU A 617 5.58 33.80 -29.60
C GLU A 617 5.94 34.48 -30.92
N TYR A 618 4.95 34.59 -31.80
CA TYR A 618 5.09 35.26 -33.10
C TYR A 618 4.37 36.59 -33.09
N LEU A 619 4.97 37.58 -33.74
CA LEU A 619 4.42 38.93 -33.81
C LEU A 619 3.20 38.97 -34.74
N ASP A 620 2.24 39.79 -34.35
CA ASP A 620 1.04 40.07 -35.13
C ASP A 620 1.39 40.75 -36.46
N ARG A 621 0.74 40.31 -37.55
CA ARG A 621 0.92 40.76 -38.95
C ARG A 621 2.30 40.52 -39.55
N ALA A 622 3.14 39.72 -38.90
CA ALA A 622 4.50 39.44 -39.34
C ALA A 622 4.63 38.02 -39.92
N LEU A 623 3.77 37.67 -40.90
CA LEU A 623 3.82 36.40 -41.63
C LEU A 623 3.65 36.64 -43.14
N ALA A 624 4.65 36.26 -43.92
CA ALA A 624 4.66 36.45 -45.37
C ALA A 624 5.18 35.22 -46.11
N MET A 625 4.61 34.92 -47.27
CA MET A 625 5.08 33.89 -48.19
C MET A 625 5.73 34.54 -49.41
N SER A 626 6.94 34.10 -49.78
CA SER A 626 7.59 34.52 -51.01
C SER A 626 7.01 33.79 -52.23
N THR A 627 7.21 34.35 -53.43
CA THR A 627 6.85 33.69 -54.69
C THR A 627 7.63 32.39 -54.94
N GLN A 628 8.71 32.15 -54.21
CA GLN A 628 9.49 30.91 -54.27
C GLN A 628 8.96 29.83 -53.32
N GLY A 629 8.02 30.14 -52.42
CA GLY A 629 7.49 29.20 -51.43
C GLY A 629 8.32 29.13 -50.14
N VAL A 630 9.08 30.18 -49.83
CA VAL A 630 9.63 30.38 -48.48
C VAL A 630 8.60 31.13 -47.67
N LEU A 631 8.34 30.69 -46.45
CA LEU A 631 7.56 31.42 -45.46
C LEU A 631 8.50 32.14 -44.51
N ALA A 632 8.29 33.43 -44.28
CA ALA A 632 8.96 34.17 -43.21
C ALA A 632 7.96 34.51 -42.10
N ALA A 633 8.40 34.35 -40.86
CA ALA A 633 7.63 34.70 -39.67
C ALA A 633 8.52 35.40 -38.65
N ALA A 634 8.09 36.56 -38.14
CA ALA A 634 8.85 37.26 -37.10
C ALA A 634 8.45 36.81 -35.69
N THR A 635 9.45 36.66 -34.83
CA THR A 635 9.29 36.22 -33.46
C THR A 635 9.34 37.40 -32.47
N ALA A 636 8.69 37.26 -31.32
CA ALA A 636 8.57 38.34 -30.33
C ALA A 636 9.90 38.79 -29.70
N ASP A 637 10.94 37.97 -29.78
CA ASP A 637 12.31 38.29 -29.35
C ASP A 637 13.13 39.03 -30.42
N GLY A 638 12.50 39.41 -31.54
CA GLY A 638 13.14 40.13 -32.64
C GLY A 638 13.86 39.25 -33.65
N GLY A 639 13.66 37.94 -33.59
CA GLY A 639 14.15 37.00 -34.59
C GLY A 639 13.26 36.90 -35.83
N ILE A 640 13.81 36.28 -36.88
CA ILE A 640 13.07 35.90 -38.09
C ILE A 640 13.27 34.41 -38.33
N VAL A 641 12.15 33.70 -38.54
CA VAL A 641 12.12 32.30 -38.97
C VAL A 641 11.83 32.26 -40.45
N LEU A 642 12.70 31.62 -41.22
CA LEU A 642 12.43 31.22 -42.60
C LEU A 642 12.09 29.73 -42.63
N VAL A 643 11.03 29.36 -43.34
CA VAL A 643 10.62 27.97 -43.56
C VAL A 643 10.51 27.71 -45.04
N ASP A 644 11.22 26.71 -45.54
CA ASP A 644 11.01 26.20 -46.89
C ASP A 644 9.77 25.32 -46.92
N THR A 645 8.69 25.83 -47.52
CA THR A 645 7.42 25.09 -47.63
C THR A 645 7.43 24.08 -48.77
N ASN A 646 8.41 24.12 -49.67
CA ASN A 646 8.53 23.12 -50.72
C ASN A 646 9.32 21.88 -50.28
N ALA A 647 10.04 21.97 -49.16
CA ALA A 647 10.82 20.86 -48.64
C ALA A 647 9.91 19.66 -48.32
N ALA A 648 10.37 18.47 -48.73
CA ALA A 648 9.66 17.23 -48.48
C ALA A 648 9.56 16.97 -46.97
N ASP A 649 8.36 16.58 -46.52
CA ASP A 649 8.18 16.12 -45.14
C ASP A 649 9.07 14.90 -44.86
N PRO A 650 9.62 14.77 -43.63
CA PRO A 650 10.43 13.62 -43.26
C PRO A 650 9.67 12.32 -43.48
N VAL A 651 10.40 11.29 -43.94
CA VAL A 651 9.83 9.98 -44.29
C VAL A 651 9.10 9.39 -43.07
N SER A 652 7.85 8.95 -43.28
CA SER A 652 7.06 8.29 -42.25
C SER A 652 7.79 7.05 -41.73
N SER A 653 8.12 7.04 -40.44
CA SER A 653 8.74 5.91 -39.75
C SER A 653 7.70 5.19 -38.87
N ARG A 654 7.98 3.96 -38.45
CA ARG A 654 7.20 3.29 -37.39
C ARG A 654 7.99 3.37 -36.08
N PRO A 655 7.68 4.34 -35.19
CA PRO A 655 8.48 4.55 -33.98
C PRO A 655 8.37 3.36 -33.02
N SER A 656 9.42 3.14 -32.23
CA SER A 656 9.52 1.99 -31.31
C SER A 656 8.83 2.32 -29.98
N LEU A 657 7.69 1.67 -29.71
CA LEU A 657 7.03 1.72 -28.41
C LEU A 657 7.50 0.55 -27.54
N ARG A 658 7.93 0.85 -26.32
CA ARG A 658 8.39 -0.13 -25.33
C ARG A 658 7.76 0.13 -23.96
N PHE A 659 7.52 -0.94 -23.23
CA PHE A 659 7.30 -0.83 -21.79
C PHE A 659 8.65 -0.59 -21.12
N ASP A 660 8.78 0.54 -20.44
CA ASP A 660 10.04 0.99 -19.87
C ASP A 660 10.20 0.55 -18.41
N GLN A 661 9.13 0.70 -17.61
CA GLN A 661 9.18 0.45 -16.18
C GLN A 661 7.84 -0.10 -15.68
N LEU A 662 7.94 -1.12 -14.83
CA LEU A 662 6.85 -1.80 -14.13
C LEU A 662 7.06 -1.55 -12.63
N SER A 663 6.13 -0.90 -11.92
CA SER A 663 6.22 -0.75 -10.47
C SER A 663 4.93 -1.24 -9.80
N VAL A 664 5.06 -1.97 -8.69
CA VAL A 664 3.92 -2.37 -7.83
C VAL A 664 4.00 -1.64 -6.51
N ARG A 665 2.84 -1.40 -5.88
CA ARG A 665 2.82 -0.79 -4.56
C ARG A 665 2.90 -1.85 -3.47
N ARG A 666 3.93 -1.77 -2.62
CA ARG A 666 4.16 -2.65 -1.46
C ARG A 666 4.39 -1.78 -0.22
N ASN A 667 3.61 -2.00 0.84
CA ASN A 667 3.70 -1.24 2.10
C ASN A 667 3.61 0.29 1.92
N GLY A 668 2.79 0.76 0.98
CA GLY A 668 2.64 2.19 0.67
C GLY A 668 3.71 2.77 -0.27
N GLU A 669 4.79 2.04 -0.54
CA GLU A 669 5.89 2.46 -1.42
C GLU A 669 5.83 1.80 -2.80
N TRP A 670 6.28 2.52 -3.82
CA TRP A 670 6.45 1.97 -5.17
C TRP A 670 7.74 1.15 -5.22
N ARG A 671 7.65 -0.09 -5.67
CA ARG A 671 8.82 -0.94 -5.95
C ARG A 671 8.83 -1.35 -7.40
N ASP A 672 9.96 -1.12 -8.05
CA ASP A 672 10.17 -1.53 -9.42
C ASP A 672 10.30 -3.05 -9.52
N MET A 673 9.77 -3.58 -10.60
CA MET A 673 9.88 -4.97 -10.98
C MET A 673 10.53 -5.06 -12.36
N PRO A 674 11.33 -6.11 -12.59
CA PRO A 674 11.80 -6.42 -13.93
C PRO A 674 10.62 -6.61 -14.89
N MET A 675 10.80 -6.19 -16.14
CA MET A 675 9.83 -6.48 -17.18
C MET A 675 9.75 -8.00 -17.39
N PRO A 676 8.55 -8.61 -17.26
CA PRO A 676 8.39 -10.06 -17.27
C PRO A 676 8.61 -10.63 -18.67
N VAL A 677 9.31 -11.76 -18.74
CA VAL A 677 9.38 -12.60 -19.95
C VAL A 677 8.23 -13.60 -19.90
N GLY A 678 7.02 -13.17 -20.28
CA GLY A 678 5.80 -13.99 -20.28
C GLY A 678 4.68 -13.45 -19.40
N LEU A 679 3.87 -14.34 -18.83
CA LEU A 679 2.71 -13.99 -18.01
C LEU A 679 3.15 -13.44 -16.65
N LEU A 680 2.82 -12.18 -16.37
CA LEU A 680 3.06 -11.55 -15.08
C LEU A 680 2.02 -12.02 -14.06
N ARG A 681 2.47 -12.46 -12.87
CA ARG A 681 1.57 -12.76 -11.74
C ARG A 681 1.86 -11.80 -10.60
N LEU A 682 0.88 -10.96 -10.28
CA LEU A 682 0.95 -10.05 -9.14
C LEU A 682 0.72 -10.83 -7.84
N ALA A 683 1.23 -10.34 -6.71
CA ALA A 683 0.91 -10.91 -5.41
C ALA A 683 -0.53 -10.52 -5.00
N SER A 684 -1.18 -11.32 -4.14
CA SER A 684 -2.60 -11.08 -3.77
C SER A 684 -2.88 -9.73 -3.06
N GLY A 685 -1.85 -9.11 -2.48
CA GLY A 685 -1.92 -7.77 -1.89
C GLY A 685 -1.52 -6.62 -2.84
N GLU A 686 -0.94 -6.94 -4.00
CA GLU A 686 -0.52 -5.96 -5.00
C GLU A 686 -1.69 -5.61 -5.91
N ARG A 687 -2.58 -4.75 -5.40
CA ARG A 687 -3.76 -4.27 -6.15
C ARG A 687 -3.55 -2.93 -6.84
N GLU A 688 -2.39 -2.32 -6.60
CA GLU A 688 -1.95 -1.08 -7.22
C GLU A 688 -0.69 -1.35 -8.03
N PHE A 689 -0.77 -0.95 -9.29
CA PHE A 689 0.27 -1.22 -10.25
C PHE A 689 0.42 -0.03 -11.20
N ARG A 690 1.68 0.34 -11.49
CA ARG A 690 2.08 1.44 -12.35
C ARG A 690 2.91 0.91 -13.51
N ILE A 691 2.51 1.24 -14.73
CA ILE A 691 3.25 0.98 -15.95
C ILE A 691 3.70 2.28 -16.58
N ARG A 692 4.91 2.30 -17.11
CA ARG A 692 5.42 3.38 -17.94
C ARG A 692 5.76 2.83 -19.31
N ALA A 693 5.21 3.45 -20.35
CA ALA A 693 5.59 3.20 -21.74
C ALA A 693 6.41 4.36 -22.29
N ARG A 694 7.31 4.07 -23.22
CA ARG A 694 8.15 5.05 -23.91
C ARG A 694 8.08 4.82 -25.41
N LEU A 695 7.72 5.88 -26.11
CA LEU A 695 7.84 5.97 -27.55
C LEU A 695 9.21 6.58 -27.87
N LEU A 696 10.10 5.78 -28.45
CA LEU A 696 11.48 6.14 -28.74
C LEU A 696 11.56 6.91 -30.08
N ALA A 697 10.85 8.03 -30.12
CA ALA A 697 10.85 9.02 -31.20
C ALA A 697 11.34 10.34 -30.60
N TYR A 698 12.54 10.78 -31.00
CA TYR A 698 13.28 11.84 -30.30
C TYR A 698 13.07 13.25 -30.89
N ALA A 699 12.37 13.34 -32.03
CA ALA A 699 12.08 14.58 -32.75
C ALA A 699 11.41 15.63 -31.85
N ASP A 700 10.28 15.28 -31.24
CA ASP A 700 9.58 16.09 -30.23
C ASP A 700 8.85 15.19 -29.22
N PRO A 701 9.56 14.69 -28.19
CA PRO A 701 9.05 13.67 -27.28
C PRO A 701 7.82 14.07 -26.46
N GLU A 702 7.62 15.37 -26.22
CA GLU A 702 6.48 15.84 -25.42
C GLU A 702 5.19 15.97 -26.23
N SER A 703 5.29 16.06 -27.55
CA SER A 703 4.12 16.01 -28.45
C SER A 703 3.70 14.58 -28.75
N ASN A 704 4.44 13.57 -28.26
CA ASN A 704 4.06 12.17 -28.37
C ASN A 704 2.77 11.91 -27.60
N ARG A 705 1.79 11.29 -28.26
CA ARG A 705 0.49 10.98 -27.67
C ARG A 705 0.38 9.49 -27.39
N TYR A 706 -0.11 9.16 -26.20
CA TYR A 706 -0.26 7.78 -25.75
C TYR A 706 -1.71 7.49 -25.37
N TRP A 707 -2.13 6.26 -25.59
CA TRP A 707 -3.42 5.76 -25.12
C TRP A 707 -3.23 4.39 -24.49
N SER A 708 -3.91 4.15 -23.38
CA SER A 708 -3.97 2.83 -22.73
C SER A 708 -5.38 2.29 -22.67
N LYS A 709 -5.50 0.98 -22.69
CA LYS A 709 -6.75 0.27 -22.42
C LYS A 709 -6.45 -1.00 -21.63
N LEU A 710 -7.09 -1.16 -20.48
CA LEU A 710 -7.06 -2.39 -19.70
C LEU A 710 -8.36 -3.18 -19.93
N ASP A 711 -8.27 -4.29 -20.67
CA ASP A 711 -9.43 -5.12 -20.99
C ASP A 711 -10.06 -5.68 -19.70
N GLY A 712 -11.36 -5.45 -19.51
CA GLY A 712 -12.10 -5.82 -18.29
C GLY A 712 -12.08 -4.78 -17.17
N PHE A 713 -11.43 -3.63 -17.37
CA PHE A 713 -11.40 -2.50 -16.43
C PHE A 713 -11.81 -1.18 -17.09
N ASP A 714 -11.17 -0.81 -18.22
CA ASP A 714 -11.49 0.40 -18.98
C ASP A 714 -12.61 0.13 -20.01
N HIS A 715 -13.56 1.05 -20.16
CA HIS A 715 -14.63 0.96 -21.18
C HIS A 715 -14.09 1.26 -22.59
N ASP A 716 -13.31 2.33 -22.73
CA ASP A 716 -12.67 2.75 -23.97
C ASP A 716 -11.22 3.18 -23.73
N TRP A 717 -10.49 3.54 -24.79
CA TRP A 717 -9.12 4.03 -24.72
C TRP A 717 -9.00 5.30 -23.87
N VAL A 718 -8.10 5.28 -22.90
CA VAL A 718 -7.78 6.41 -22.04
C VAL A 718 -6.52 7.10 -22.56
N ALA A 719 -6.62 8.39 -22.90
CA ALA A 719 -5.46 9.20 -23.28
C ALA A 719 -4.54 9.42 -22.08
N LEU A 720 -3.23 9.30 -22.29
CA LEU A 720 -2.20 9.55 -21.28
C LEU A 720 -1.43 10.82 -21.64
N GLY A 721 -0.74 11.39 -20.65
CA GLY A 721 0.23 12.46 -20.89
C GLY A 721 1.46 11.97 -21.67
N ALA A 722 2.32 12.91 -22.05
CA ALA A 722 3.55 12.62 -22.80
C ALA A 722 4.54 11.72 -22.05
N ASN A 723 4.40 11.62 -20.72
CA ASN A 723 5.17 10.70 -19.90
C ASN A 723 4.71 9.24 -19.99
N GLY A 724 3.72 8.90 -20.84
CA GLY A 724 3.30 7.52 -21.12
C GLY A 724 3.01 6.66 -19.88
N GLU A 725 2.68 7.28 -18.75
CA GLU A 725 2.54 6.62 -17.46
C GLU A 725 1.07 6.34 -17.16
N ARG A 726 0.78 5.13 -16.71
CA ARG A 726 -0.56 4.70 -16.30
C ARG A 726 -0.50 4.00 -14.96
N VAL A 727 -1.33 4.47 -14.03
CA VAL A 727 -1.51 3.88 -12.70
C VAL A 727 -2.89 3.23 -12.63
N PHE A 728 -2.93 1.99 -12.18
CA PHE A 728 -4.15 1.24 -11.89
C PHE A 728 -4.25 1.00 -10.39
N THR A 729 -5.44 1.19 -9.84
CA THR A 729 -5.73 1.02 -8.41
C THR A 729 -6.94 0.11 -8.22
N GLY A 730 -6.95 -0.68 -7.16
CA GLY A 730 -8.11 -1.50 -6.79
C GLY A 730 -8.43 -2.64 -7.76
N LEU A 731 -7.41 -3.22 -8.42
CA LEU A 731 -7.64 -4.34 -9.35
C LEU A 731 -8.28 -5.54 -8.64
N ALA A 732 -9.39 -6.02 -9.19
CA ALA A 732 -10.06 -7.22 -8.70
C ALA A 732 -9.28 -8.48 -9.10
N PRO A 733 -9.49 -9.63 -8.44
CA PRO A 733 -8.89 -10.88 -8.88
C PRO A 733 -9.36 -11.25 -10.30
N GLY A 734 -8.42 -11.52 -11.20
CA GLY A 734 -8.74 -11.78 -12.60
C GLY A 734 -7.50 -11.78 -13.50
N ARG A 735 -7.71 -12.17 -14.76
CA ARG A 735 -6.71 -12.05 -15.83
C ARG A 735 -7.02 -10.79 -16.64
N TYR A 736 -6.01 -9.96 -16.83
CA TYR A 736 -6.12 -8.70 -17.54
C TYR A 736 -5.16 -8.65 -18.73
N THR A 737 -5.55 -7.90 -19.77
CA THR A 737 -4.67 -7.55 -20.89
C THR A 737 -4.59 -6.03 -20.99
N LEU A 738 -3.41 -5.49 -20.68
CA LEU A 738 -3.11 -4.08 -20.87
C LEU A 738 -2.63 -3.86 -22.30
N ARG A 739 -3.24 -2.93 -23.02
CA ARG A 739 -2.84 -2.49 -24.36
C ARG A 739 -2.42 -1.04 -24.31
N ILE A 740 -1.29 -0.73 -24.93
CA ILE A 740 -0.82 0.66 -25.10
C ILE A 740 -0.48 0.89 -26.56
N ARG A 741 -1.02 1.98 -27.11
CA ARG A 741 -0.67 2.51 -28.42
C ARG A 741 -0.15 3.93 -28.29
N ALA A 742 0.70 4.35 -29.22
CA ALA A 742 1.25 5.69 -29.22
C ALA A 742 1.41 6.22 -30.64
N ARG A 743 1.44 7.54 -30.77
CA ARG A 743 1.79 8.27 -31.99
C ARG A 743 2.86 9.30 -31.68
N ASP A 744 3.80 9.47 -32.61
CA ASP A 744 4.81 10.54 -32.51
C ASP A 744 4.21 11.91 -32.88
N ALA A 745 5.03 12.95 -32.77
CA ALA A 745 4.64 14.32 -33.12
C ALA A 745 4.30 14.52 -34.61
N ALA A 746 4.81 13.66 -35.50
CA ALA A 746 4.50 13.69 -36.93
C ALA A 746 3.18 12.95 -37.25
N GLY A 747 2.59 12.25 -36.27
CA GLY A 747 1.35 11.48 -36.41
C GLY A 747 1.57 10.00 -36.75
N ASN A 748 2.82 9.54 -36.83
CA ASN A 748 3.13 8.15 -37.14
C ASN A 748 2.73 7.24 -35.98
N ALA A 749 2.01 6.16 -36.28
CA ALA A 749 1.56 5.21 -35.27
C ALA A 749 2.62 4.14 -34.98
N ALA A 750 2.90 3.93 -33.70
CA ALA A 750 3.71 2.83 -33.24
C ALA A 750 2.95 1.50 -33.25
N LYS A 751 3.68 0.39 -33.28
CA LYS A 751 3.08 -0.93 -33.05
C LYS A 751 2.57 -1.02 -31.61
N GLU A 752 1.29 -1.34 -31.45
CA GLU A 752 0.64 -1.56 -30.15
C GLU A 752 1.43 -2.57 -29.31
N GLN A 753 1.62 -2.24 -28.03
CA GLN A 753 2.22 -3.12 -27.03
C GLN A 753 1.15 -3.72 -26.14
N GLN A 754 1.32 -4.99 -25.79
CA GLN A 754 0.38 -5.72 -24.95
C GLN A 754 1.12 -6.39 -23.79
N LEU A 755 0.54 -6.31 -22.59
CA LEU A 755 1.02 -6.98 -21.38
C LEU A 755 -0.13 -7.75 -20.74
N VAL A 756 0.02 -9.08 -20.66
CA VAL A 756 -0.96 -9.96 -20.01
C VAL A 756 -0.50 -10.25 -18.58
N PHE A 757 -1.40 -10.07 -17.61
CA PHE A 757 -1.10 -10.32 -16.20
C PHE A 757 -2.30 -10.87 -15.41
N ASP A 758 -2.00 -11.63 -14.36
CA ASP A 758 -2.99 -12.21 -13.46
C ASP A 758 -2.89 -11.59 -12.05
N VAL A 759 -4.05 -11.24 -11.49
CA VAL A 759 -4.23 -10.84 -10.09
C VAL A 759 -4.88 -11.99 -9.34
N PRO A 760 -4.16 -12.74 -8.49
CA PRO A 760 -4.72 -13.86 -7.77
C PRO A 760 -5.69 -13.38 -6.66
N PRO A 761 -6.71 -14.18 -6.32
CA PRO A 761 -7.56 -13.87 -5.17
C PRO A 761 -6.74 -13.91 -3.87
N PRO A 762 -7.18 -13.17 -2.82
CA PRO A 762 -6.62 -13.33 -1.49
C PRO A 762 -6.65 -14.79 -1.04
N TRP A 763 -5.69 -15.18 -0.20
CA TRP A 763 -5.57 -16.57 0.23
C TRP A 763 -6.86 -17.12 0.85
N TRP A 764 -7.62 -16.30 1.59
CA TRP A 764 -8.91 -16.69 2.19
C TRP A 764 -10.06 -16.85 1.18
N ARG A 765 -9.87 -16.44 -0.07
CA ARG A 765 -10.80 -16.66 -1.19
C ARG A 765 -10.25 -17.63 -2.23
N SER A 766 -9.10 -18.24 -1.96
CA SER A 766 -8.54 -19.30 -2.79
C SER A 766 -9.45 -20.54 -2.81
N TRP A 767 -9.29 -21.38 -3.83
CA TRP A 767 -10.06 -22.63 -3.95
C TRP A 767 -9.82 -23.58 -2.77
N TRP A 768 -8.59 -23.62 -2.23
CA TRP A 768 -8.27 -24.47 -1.07
C TRP A 768 -8.85 -23.90 0.23
N ALA A 769 -8.90 -22.57 0.40
CA ALA A 769 -9.56 -21.96 1.54
C ALA A 769 -11.07 -22.16 1.46
N MET A 770 -11.66 -22.09 0.26
CA MET A 770 -13.05 -22.45 0.04
C MET A 770 -13.31 -23.93 0.34
N GLY A 771 -12.38 -24.81 -0.04
CA GLY A 771 -12.39 -26.22 0.35
C GLY A 771 -12.30 -26.43 1.86
N LEU A 772 -11.45 -25.66 2.55
CA LEU A 772 -11.36 -25.66 4.00
C LEU A 772 -12.62 -25.12 4.66
N TYR A 773 -13.24 -24.06 4.13
CA TYR A 773 -14.53 -23.55 4.63
C TYR A 773 -15.66 -24.55 4.38
N ALA A 774 -15.70 -25.19 3.22
CA ALA A 774 -16.65 -26.26 2.94
C ALA A 774 -16.43 -27.45 3.87
N LEU A 775 -15.17 -27.82 4.15
CA LEU A 775 -14.81 -28.86 5.10
C LEU A 775 -15.17 -28.45 6.53
N LEU A 776 -14.90 -27.22 6.96
CA LEU A 776 -15.27 -26.71 8.28
C LEU A 776 -16.78 -26.58 8.43
N ALA A 777 -17.49 -26.17 7.39
CA ALA A 777 -18.95 -26.14 7.34
C ALA A 777 -19.51 -27.57 7.35
N LEU A 778 -18.90 -28.51 6.64
CA LEU A 778 -19.26 -29.92 6.67
C LEU A 778 -18.97 -30.53 8.04
N LEU A 779 -17.82 -30.24 8.65
CA LEU A 779 -17.46 -30.66 10.00
C LEU A 779 -18.36 -29.99 11.03
N ALA A 780 -18.77 -28.73 10.84
CA ALA A 780 -19.74 -28.04 11.68
C ALA A 780 -21.14 -28.61 11.49
N MET A 781 -21.54 -29.00 10.27
CA MET A 781 -22.78 -29.71 10.00
C MET A 781 -22.73 -31.14 10.54
N LEU A 782 -21.60 -31.83 10.47
CA LEU A 782 -21.40 -33.15 11.03
C LEU A 782 -21.30 -33.08 12.56
N ALA A 783 -20.73 -32.01 13.12
CA ALA A 783 -20.70 -31.75 14.55
C ALA A 783 -22.06 -31.24 15.04
N ALA A 784 -22.82 -30.50 14.24
CA ALA A 784 -24.20 -30.11 14.50
C ALA A 784 -25.11 -31.32 14.37
N ALA A 785 -24.90 -32.20 13.40
CA ALA A 785 -25.63 -33.46 13.24
C ALA A 785 -25.20 -34.48 14.29
N ALA A 786 -23.93 -34.50 14.73
CA ALA A 786 -23.43 -35.36 15.80
C ALA A 786 -23.84 -34.81 17.15
N SER A 787 -23.92 -33.50 17.35
CA SER A 787 -24.46 -32.86 18.56
C SER A 787 -25.99 -32.87 18.56
N TYR A 788 -26.66 -32.89 17.40
CA TYR A 788 -28.09 -33.13 17.26
C TYR A 788 -28.40 -34.61 17.49
N ARG A 789 -27.63 -35.55 16.93
CA ARG A 789 -27.69 -36.97 17.25
C ARG A 789 -27.29 -37.23 18.69
N ALA A 790 -26.32 -36.52 19.26
CA ALA A 790 -25.96 -36.62 20.67
C ALA A 790 -26.97 -35.89 21.55
N ARG A 791 -27.68 -34.86 21.08
CA ARG A 791 -28.84 -34.27 21.78
C ARG A 791 -30.07 -35.15 21.66
N LEU A 792 -30.28 -35.86 20.57
CA LEU A 792 -31.32 -36.86 20.42
C LEU A 792 -30.99 -38.10 21.24
N LYS A 793 -29.73 -38.55 21.24
CA LYS A 793 -29.26 -39.66 22.06
C LYS A 793 -29.15 -39.25 23.52
N ARG A 794 -28.85 -37.98 23.85
CA ARG A 794 -28.98 -37.41 25.19
C ARG A 794 -30.42 -37.16 25.55
N ARG A 795 -31.36 -36.87 24.65
CA ARG A 795 -32.80 -36.75 24.94
C ARG A 795 -33.46 -38.11 25.07
N HIS A 796 -33.08 -39.10 24.28
CA HIS A 796 -33.49 -40.50 24.44
C HIS A 796 -32.79 -41.14 25.65
N ALA A 797 -31.51 -40.83 25.91
CA ALA A 797 -30.83 -41.27 27.12
C ALA A 797 -31.16 -40.41 28.33
N MET A 798 -31.67 -39.19 28.19
CA MET A 798 -32.30 -38.37 29.25
C MET A 798 -33.76 -38.76 29.38
N GLN A 799 -34.46 -39.30 28.39
CA GLN A 799 -35.78 -39.90 28.61
C GLN A 799 -35.62 -41.26 29.28
N LEU A 800 -34.67 -42.10 28.83
CA LEU A 800 -34.32 -43.33 29.54
C LEU A 800 -33.65 -43.06 30.88
N ASN A 801 -32.79 -42.02 31.02
CA ASN A 801 -32.25 -41.63 32.32
C ASN A 801 -33.29 -40.89 33.13
N GLU A 802 -34.17 -40.04 32.63
CA GLU A 802 -35.22 -39.38 33.42
C GLU A 802 -36.29 -40.39 33.78
N GLU A 803 -36.55 -41.45 33.02
CA GLU A 803 -37.35 -42.57 33.50
C GLU A 803 -36.59 -43.35 34.57
N LYS A 804 -35.30 -43.67 34.36
CA LYS A 804 -34.47 -44.36 35.38
C LYS A 804 -34.10 -43.49 36.58
N ARG A 805 -34.09 -42.18 36.44
CA ARG A 805 -33.67 -41.13 37.40
C ARG A 805 -34.88 -40.50 38.02
N ALA A 806 -36.05 -40.45 37.39
CA ALA A 806 -37.31 -40.30 38.11
C ALA A 806 -37.58 -41.57 38.91
N LEU A 807 -37.30 -42.78 38.40
CA LEU A 807 -37.34 -44.00 39.23
C LEU A 807 -36.28 -44.00 40.34
N ALA A 808 -35.05 -43.53 40.08
CA ALA A 808 -33.97 -43.51 41.08
C ALA A 808 -34.00 -42.30 42.02
N GLU A 809 -34.48 -41.13 41.60
CA GLU A 809 -34.76 -39.95 42.43
C GLU A 809 -36.07 -40.14 43.18
N GLN A 810 -37.12 -40.76 42.62
CA GLN A 810 -38.25 -41.25 43.43
C GLN A 810 -37.76 -42.30 44.42
N ALA A 811 -36.86 -43.22 44.05
CA ALA A 811 -36.29 -44.18 45.00
C ALA A 811 -35.36 -43.51 46.03
N SER A 812 -34.62 -42.45 45.69
CA SER A 812 -33.66 -41.76 46.57
C SER A 812 -34.31 -40.71 47.47
N ASP A 813 -35.29 -39.97 46.96
CA ASP A 813 -36.15 -39.06 47.73
C ASP A 813 -37.12 -39.87 48.60
N ALA A 814 -37.65 -41.01 48.11
CA ALA A 814 -38.35 -41.95 48.97
C ALA A 814 -37.42 -42.53 50.03
N LYS A 815 -36.15 -42.88 49.72
CA LYS A 815 -35.18 -43.40 50.69
C LYS A 815 -34.79 -42.37 51.75
N SER A 816 -34.60 -41.11 51.36
CA SER A 816 -34.23 -40.01 52.27
C SER A 816 -35.41 -39.54 53.12
N ARG A 817 -36.62 -39.45 52.54
CA ARG A 817 -37.86 -39.21 53.29
C ARG A 817 -38.18 -40.39 54.21
N PHE A 818 -38.02 -41.64 53.76
CA PHE A 818 -38.21 -42.83 54.59
C PHE A 818 -37.30 -42.80 55.82
N LEU A 819 -36.01 -42.48 55.70
CA LEU A 819 -35.10 -42.42 56.85
C LEU A 819 -35.40 -41.26 57.82
N ALA A 820 -35.89 -40.12 57.33
CA ALA A 820 -36.35 -39.01 58.18
C ALA A 820 -37.70 -39.32 58.88
N THR A 821 -38.65 -39.93 58.17
CA THR A 821 -39.93 -40.40 58.70
C THR A 821 -39.73 -41.54 59.71
N LEU A 822 -38.80 -42.47 59.46
CA LEU A 822 -38.52 -43.60 60.38
C LEU A 822 -37.97 -43.11 61.73
N GLY A 823 -37.14 -42.06 61.73
CA GLY A 823 -36.65 -41.45 62.96
C GLY A 823 -37.78 -40.85 63.81
N HIS A 824 -38.77 -40.23 63.16
CA HIS A 824 -39.95 -39.65 63.82
C HIS A 824 -40.95 -40.71 64.29
N GLU A 825 -41.30 -41.67 63.42
CA GLU A 825 -42.28 -42.72 63.71
C GLU A 825 -41.80 -43.72 64.78
N VAL A 826 -40.49 -43.86 64.98
CA VAL A 826 -39.96 -44.67 66.10
C VAL A 826 -39.93 -43.86 67.40
N ARG A 827 -39.61 -42.56 67.36
CA ARG A 827 -39.40 -41.75 68.58
C ARG A 827 -40.69 -41.45 69.35
N THR A 828 -41.79 -41.19 68.65
CA THR A 828 -43.10 -40.92 69.28
C THR A 828 -43.64 -42.11 70.10
N PRO A 829 -43.77 -43.34 69.57
CA PRO A 829 -44.22 -44.48 70.38
C PRO A 829 -43.23 -44.85 71.49
N MET A 830 -41.93 -44.58 71.31
CA MET A 830 -40.92 -44.80 72.36
C MET A 830 -41.12 -43.90 73.57
N THR A 831 -41.75 -42.73 73.42
CA THR A 831 -42.15 -41.87 74.56
C THR A 831 -43.18 -42.58 75.43
N GLY A 832 -44.17 -43.23 74.82
CA GLY A 832 -45.16 -44.04 75.54
C GLY A 832 -44.54 -45.27 76.21
N VAL A 833 -43.69 -46.02 75.50
CA VAL A 833 -43.05 -47.23 76.06
C VAL A 833 -42.12 -46.89 77.22
N LEU A 834 -41.24 -45.89 77.06
CA LEU A 834 -40.31 -45.50 78.12
C LEU A 834 -41.03 -44.80 79.27
N GLY A 835 -41.96 -43.89 78.99
CA GLY A 835 -42.76 -43.18 80.00
C GLY A 835 -43.64 -44.11 80.84
N MET A 836 -44.39 -45.03 80.21
CA MET A 836 -45.21 -45.99 80.96
C MET A 836 -44.37 -47.03 81.71
N SER A 837 -43.20 -47.42 81.17
CA SER A 837 -42.26 -48.26 81.92
C SER A 837 -41.71 -47.54 83.16
N GLU A 838 -41.54 -46.22 83.10
CA GLU A 838 -41.08 -45.39 84.23
C GLU A 838 -42.17 -45.26 85.31
N LEU A 839 -43.41 -44.95 84.92
CA LEU A 839 -44.57 -44.92 85.82
C LEU A 839 -44.80 -46.28 86.50
N LEU A 840 -44.67 -47.39 85.75
CA LEU A 840 -44.77 -48.74 86.31
C LEU A 840 -43.63 -49.05 87.29
N ARG A 841 -42.39 -48.59 87.04
CA ARG A 841 -41.26 -48.75 87.98
C ARG A 841 -41.51 -48.07 89.33
N GLY A 842 -42.22 -46.94 89.34
CA GLY A 842 -42.64 -46.22 90.56
C GLY A 842 -43.74 -46.92 91.37
N SER A 843 -44.47 -47.86 90.76
CA SER A 843 -45.54 -48.62 91.40
C SER A 843 -45.04 -49.87 92.18
N ARG A 844 -45.88 -50.45 93.06
CA ARG A 844 -45.54 -51.70 93.78
C ARG A 844 -45.64 -52.91 92.85
N LEU A 845 -44.53 -53.26 92.18
CA LEU A 845 -44.39 -54.44 91.31
C LEU A 845 -43.71 -55.61 92.01
N ASP A 846 -44.03 -56.85 91.60
CA ASP A 846 -43.27 -58.04 92.02
C ASP A 846 -41.89 -58.13 91.33
N GLU A 847 -41.00 -58.96 91.86
CA GLU A 847 -39.59 -59.01 91.43
C GLU A 847 -39.42 -59.47 89.97
N LYS A 848 -40.32 -60.33 89.46
CA LYS A 848 -40.29 -60.81 88.08
C LYS A 848 -40.81 -59.75 87.11
N GLN A 849 -41.89 -59.06 87.49
CA GLN A 849 -42.45 -57.93 86.75
C GLN A 849 -41.45 -56.77 86.69
N ARG A 850 -40.79 -56.44 87.81
CA ARG A 850 -39.75 -55.39 87.83
C ARG A 850 -38.57 -55.72 86.91
N SER A 851 -38.09 -56.96 86.93
CA SER A 851 -37.02 -57.40 86.02
C SER A 851 -37.42 -57.30 84.54
N GLN A 852 -38.67 -57.64 84.20
CA GLN A 852 -39.21 -57.53 82.85
C GLN A 852 -39.35 -56.07 82.40
N VAL A 853 -39.86 -55.19 83.26
CA VAL A 853 -39.97 -53.75 82.96
C VAL A 853 -38.59 -53.12 82.78
N ASP A 854 -37.61 -53.47 83.63
CA ASP A 854 -36.22 -52.98 83.49
C ASP A 854 -35.56 -53.47 82.18
N ALA A 855 -35.89 -54.69 81.73
CA ALA A 855 -35.40 -55.21 80.46
C ALA A 855 -36.00 -54.47 79.26
N ILE A 856 -37.30 -54.17 79.30
CA ILE A 856 -37.98 -53.37 78.25
C ILE A 856 -37.38 -51.97 78.18
N HIS A 857 -37.15 -51.33 79.33
CA HIS A 857 -36.57 -49.99 79.39
C HIS A 857 -35.14 -49.95 78.78
N ARG A 858 -34.26 -50.90 79.16
CA ARG A 858 -32.90 -50.98 78.60
C ARG A 858 -32.87 -51.30 77.10
N ALA A 859 -33.76 -52.17 76.63
CA ALA A 859 -33.86 -52.48 75.20
C ALA A 859 -34.32 -51.26 74.38
N GLY A 860 -35.25 -50.48 74.94
CA GLY A 860 -35.72 -49.21 74.36
C GLY A 860 -34.60 -48.18 74.20
N GLU A 861 -33.78 -47.97 75.23
CA GLU A 861 -32.63 -47.06 75.14
C GLU A 861 -31.58 -47.52 74.13
N HIS A 862 -31.33 -48.83 74.04
CA HIS A 862 -30.37 -49.37 73.08
C HIS A 862 -30.82 -49.15 71.62
N LEU A 863 -32.11 -49.33 71.35
CA LEU A 863 -32.69 -49.09 70.02
C LEU A 863 -32.54 -47.61 69.62
N LEU A 864 -32.83 -46.69 70.55
CA LEU A 864 -32.68 -45.24 70.30
C LEU A 864 -31.23 -44.86 69.95
N ARG A 865 -30.25 -45.46 70.62
CA ARG A 865 -28.83 -45.21 70.33
C ARG A 865 -28.44 -45.64 68.92
N LEU A 866 -28.89 -46.82 68.48
CA LEU A 866 -28.62 -47.32 67.13
C LEU A 866 -29.26 -46.46 66.02
N VAL A 867 -30.47 -45.96 66.27
CA VAL A 867 -31.15 -45.05 65.34
C VAL A 867 -30.40 -43.73 65.24
N ASN A 868 -29.94 -43.17 66.36
CA ASN A 868 -29.15 -41.93 66.36
C ASN A 868 -27.80 -42.10 65.63
N ASP A 869 -27.07 -43.19 65.84
CA ASP A 869 -25.81 -43.47 65.12
C ASP A 869 -26.01 -43.55 63.60
N ALA A 870 -27.12 -44.16 63.16
CA ALA A 870 -27.47 -44.24 61.73
C ALA A 870 -27.82 -42.88 61.13
N LEU A 871 -28.48 -42.00 61.91
CA LEU A 871 -28.80 -40.63 61.50
C LEU A 871 -27.55 -39.76 61.41
N ASP A 872 -26.61 -39.88 62.36
CA ASP A 872 -25.33 -39.14 62.32
C ASP A 872 -24.51 -39.53 61.08
N LEU A 873 -24.44 -40.83 60.74
CA LEU A 873 -23.75 -41.28 59.52
C LEU A 873 -24.43 -40.73 58.24
N ALA A 874 -25.75 -40.74 58.18
CA ALA A 874 -26.49 -40.21 57.03
C ALA A 874 -26.25 -38.69 56.84
N ARG A 875 -26.11 -37.93 57.94
CA ARG A 875 -25.79 -36.50 57.88
C ARG A 875 -24.36 -36.23 57.41
N ILE A 876 -23.39 -37.06 57.82
CA ILE A 876 -21.99 -36.99 57.36
C ILE A 876 -21.89 -37.28 55.85
N GLU A 877 -22.53 -38.34 55.35
CA GLU A 877 -22.54 -38.66 53.91
C GLU A 877 -23.19 -37.56 53.05
N ALA A 878 -24.20 -36.89 53.61
CA ALA A 878 -24.85 -35.75 52.97
C ALA A 878 -24.02 -34.45 53.02
N GLY A 879 -22.88 -34.44 53.72
CA GLY A 879 -22.02 -33.25 53.90
C GLY A 879 -22.63 -32.17 54.81
N LYS A 880 -23.61 -32.52 55.65
CA LYS A 880 -24.39 -31.58 56.47
C LYS A 880 -24.05 -31.64 57.97
N LEU A 881 -22.84 -32.11 58.33
CA LEU A 881 -22.38 -32.13 59.72
C LEU A 881 -21.73 -30.78 60.08
N GLU A 882 -22.24 -30.11 61.11
CA GLU A 882 -21.65 -28.88 61.66
C GLU A 882 -20.84 -29.21 62.94
N LEU A 883 -19.61 -28.69 63.05
CA LEU A 883 -18.71 -28.89 64.20
C LEU A 883 -18.82 -27.71 65.18
N ALA A 884 -19.03 -28.00 66.46
CA ALA A 884 -19.20 -26.99 67.51
C ALA A 884 -17.84 -26.68 68.18
N ASN A 885 -16.95 -26.00 67.46
CA ASN A 885 -15.60 -25.68 67.95
C ASN A 885 -15.62 -24.60 69.04
N ALA A 886 -15.00 -24.88 70.20
CA ALA A 886 -14.86 -23.94 71.32
C ALA A 886 -13.53 -24.14 72.08
N ASP A 887 -13.14 -23.14 72.89
CA ASP A 887 -11.97 -23.23 73.78
C ASP A 887 -12.32 -24.04 75.03
N PHE A 888 -11.56 -25.10 75.33
CA PHE A 888 -11.77 -25.90 76.54
C PHE A 888 -10.46 -26.39 77.16
N ALA A 889 -10.48 -26.59 78.48
CA ALA A 889 -9.37 -27.19 79.20
C ALA A 889 -9.30 -28.70 78.91
N LEU A 890 -8.14 -29.18 78.48
CA LEU A 890 -8.01 -30.56 78.01
C LEU A 890 -7.99 -31.57 79.16
N ARG A 891 -7.40 -31.20 80.31
CA ARG A 891 -7.27 -32.10 81.46
C ARG A 891 -8.62 -32.56 82.05
N PRO A 892 -9.61 -31.67 82.31
CA PRO A 892 -10.93 -32.09 82.77
C PRO A 892 -11.66 -33.04 81.82
N LEU A 893 -11.51 -32.87 80.51
CA LEU A 893 -12.09 -33.80 79.54
C LEU A 893 -11.48 -35.20 79.66
N LEU A 894 -10.16 -35.28 79.79
CA LEU A 894 -9.47 -36.55 79.91
C LEU A 894 -9.75 -37.22 81.26
N ASP A 895 -9.82 -36.45 82.35
CA ASP A 895 -10.20 -36.95 83.67
C ASP A 895 -11.65 -37.48 83.65
N GLU A 896 -12.57 -36.85 82.93
CA GLU A 896 -13.96 -37.33 82.76
C GLU A 896 -14.01 -38.64 81.95
N VAL A 897 -13.27 -38.71 80.84
CA VAL A 897 -13.17 -39.93 80.02
C VAL A 897 -12.53 -41.07 80.81
N ALA A 898 -11.45 -40.79 81.55
CA ALA A 898 -10.81 -41.75 82.43
C ALA A 898 -11.73 -42.18 83.57
N GLY A 899 -12.45 -41.25 84.20
CA GLY A 899 -13.40 -41.54 85.29
C GLY A 899 -14.55 -42.43 84.87
N LEU A 900 -14.95 -42.37 83.59
CA LEU A 900 -15.96 -43.26 83.03
C LEU A 900 -15.38 -44.64 82.67
N MET A 901 -14.17 -44.69 82.12
CA MET A 901 -13.62 -45.93 81.54
C MET A 901 -12.77 -46.76 82.51
N ALA A 902 -12.07 -46.14 83.45
CA ALA A 902 -11.26 -46.85 84.44
C ALA A 902 -12.07 -47.85 85.28
N PRO A 903 -13.26 -47.52 85.82
CA PRO A 903 -14.06 -48.50 86.58
C PRO A 903 -14.61 -49.65 85.71
N VAL A 904 -14.77 -49.41 84.39
CA VAL A 904 -15.20 -50.46 83.45
C VAL A 904 -14.04 -51.40 83.16
N ALA A 905 -12.83 -50.88 82.98
CA ALA A 905 -11.61 -51.68 82.83
C ALA A 905 -11.31 -52.51 84.09
N GLU A 906 -11.36 -51.88 85.27
CA GLU A 906 -11.07 -52.53 86.56
C GLU A 906 -12.08 -53.64 86.89
N ARG A 907 -13.38 -53.44 86.62
CA ARG A 907 -14.40 -54.50 86.78
C ARG A 907 -14.16 -55.71 85.89
N LYS A 908 -13.45 -55.53 84.78
CA LYS A 908 -13.03 -56.61 83.89
C LYS A 908 -11.66 -57.19 84.25
N GLY A 909 -11.01 -56.68 85.30
CA GLY A 909 -9.69 -57.10 85.76
C GLY A 909 -8.52 -56.54 84.95
N LEU A 910 -8.71 -55.45 84.20
CA LEU A 910 -7.67 -54.79 83.41
C LEU A 910 -7.07 -53.60 84.14
N ALA A 911 -5.76 -53.39 84.02
CA ALA A 911 -5.11 -52.17 84.51
C ALA A 911 -5.38 -51.01 83.55
N PHE A 912 -5.86 -49.88 84.06
CA PHE A 912 -6.06 -48.65 83.29
C PHE A 912 -4.93 -47.66 83.59
N LEU A 913 -4.17 -47.29 82.56
CA LEU A 913 -3.03 -46.37 82.69
C LEU A 913 -3.35 -45.06 81.98
N ASP A 914 -3.46 -43.96 82.72
CA ASP A 914 -3.57 -42.61 82.17
C ASP A 914 -2.25 -41.85 82.36
N ALA A 915 -1.68 -41.37 81.25
CA ALA A 915 -0.44 -40.60 81.26
C ALA A 915 -0.53 -39.40 80.31
N MET A 916 -0.12 -38.24 80.80
CA MET A 916 -0.05 -36.99 80.02
C MET A 916 1.36 -36.43 80.08
N ALA A 917 1.96 -36.17 78.91
CA ALA A 917 3.27 -35.54 78.83
C ALA A 917 3.18 -34.04 79.20
N GLY A 918 4.23 -33.52 79.86
CA GLY A 918 4.24 -32.13 80.36
C GLY A 918 4.30 -31.04 79.29
N ASP A 919 4.48 -31.42 78.01
CA ASP A 919 4.51 -30.51 76.87
C ASP A 919 3.13 -30.30 76.21
N VAL A 920 2.08 -30.97 76.70
CA VAL A 920 0.70 -30.86 76.19
C VAL A 920 0.07 -29.51 76.57
N PRO A 921 -0.58 -28.80 75.63
CA PRO A 921 -1.34 -27.58 75.93
C PRO A 921 -2.44 -27.78 76.97
N ALA A 922 -2.51 -26.91 77.98
CA ALA A 922 -3.54 -26.99 79.04
C ALA A 922 -4.97 -26.71 78.52
N ALA A 923 -5.09 -25.83 77.53
CA ALA A 923 -6.36 -25.46 76.89
C ALA A 923 -6.20 -25.47 75.35
N VAL A 924 -7.24 -25.96 74.67
CA VAL A 924 -7.25 -26.17 73.22
C VAL A 924 -8.57 -25.70 72.59
N HIS A 925 -8.51 -25.31 71.31
CA HIS A 925 -9.70 -24.98 70.51
C HIS A 925 -10.15 -26.17 69.66
N GLY A 926 -11.39 -26.62 69.83
CA GLY A 926 -12.01 -27.67 69.03
C GLY A 926 -13.37 -28.14 69.58
N ASP A 927 -13.99 -29.13 68.95
CA ASP A 927 -15.26 -29.70 69.41
C ASP A 927 -15.04 -30.71 70.54
N ARG A 928 -15.21 -30.26 71.78
CA ARG A 928 -15.04 -31.07 73.00
C ARG A 928 -15.87 -32.36 72.97
N THR A 929 -17.12 -32.29 72.50
CA THR A 929 -18.07 -33.40 72.54
C THR A 929 -17.71 -34.48 71.53
N ARG A 930 -17.31 -34.08 70.31
CA ARG A 930 -16.89 -35.04 69.29
C ARG A 930 -15.54 -35.70 69.63
N ILE A 931 -14.63 -34.97 70.28
CA ILE A 931 -13.40 -35.54 70.82
C ILE A 931 -13.71 -36.57 71.91
N GLN A 932 -14.60 -36.26 72.85
CA GLN A 932 -15.06 -37.20 73.89
C GLN A 932 -15.64 -38.48 73.27
N GLN A 933 -16.48 -38.34 72.23
CA GLN A 933 -17.10 -39.45 71.51
C GLN A 933 -16.06 -40.36 70.86
N ILE A 934 -15.06 -39.78 70.19
CA ILE A 934 -13.96 -40.55 69.58
C ILE A 934 -13.20 -41.35 70.65
N LEU A 935 -12.82 -40.70 71.77
CA LEU A 935 -12.04 -41.33 72.83
C LEU A 935 -12.81 -42.44 73.54
N LEU A 936 -14.09 -42.23 73.88
CA LEU A 936 -14.94 -43.24 74.50
C LEU A 936 -15.15 -44.46 73.59
N ASN A 937 -15.30 -44.25 72.27
CA ASN A 937 -15.43 -45.34 71.31
C ASN A 937 -14.14 -46.17 71.20
N LEU A 938 -12.98 -45.51 71.15
CA LEU A 938 -11.69 -46.21 71.05
C LEU A 938 -11.31 -46.94 72.35
N LEU A 939 -11.45 -46.29 73.50
CA LEU A 939 -11.19 -46.90 74.82
C LEU A 939 -12.20 -48.02 75.13
N GLY A 940 -13.48 -47.81 74.79
CA GLY A 940 -14.50 -48.84 74.92
C GLY A 940 -14.16 -50.09 74.11
N ASN A 941 -13.67 -49.94 72.87
CA ASN A 941 -13.20 -51.06 72.06
C ASN A 941 -11.94 -51.72 72.66
N ALA A 942 -10.95 -50.93 73.09
CA ALA A 942 -9.74 -51.43 73.75
C ALA A 942 -10.08 -52.31 74.98
N ILE A 943 -10.96 -51.83 75.86
CA ILE A 943 -11.41 -52.58 77.06
C ILE A 943 -12.24 -53.81 76.66
N LYS A 944 -13.07 -53.69 75.64
CA LYS A 944 -13.94 -54.77 75.17
C LYS A 944 -13.15 -55.96 74.62
N PHE A 945 -12.10 -55.71 73.84
CA PHE A 945 -11.33 -56.76 73.17
C PHE A 945 -10.08 -57.22 73.95
N THR A 946 -9.74 -56.55 75.05
CA THR A 946 -8.70 -57.02 75.97
C THR A 946 -9.34 -57.87 77.06
N GLU A 947 -8.88 -59.11 77.25
CA GLU A 947 -9.37 -60.00 78.31
C GLU A 947 -8.53 -59.89 79.59
N THR A 948 -7.20 -59.84 79.44
CA THR A 948 -6.25 -59.66 80.56
C THR A 948 -5.11 -58.74 80.13
N GLY A 949 -4.60 -57.91 81.05
CA GLY A 949 -3.49 -56.99 80.79
C GLY A 949 -3.86 -55.54 81.08
N HIS A 950 -3.49 -54.61 80.18
CA HIS A 950 -3.71 -53.18 80.40
C HIS A 950 -4.27 -52.46 79.17
N VAL A 951 -4.98 -51.35 79.45
CA VAL A 951 -5.39 -50.35 78.48
C VAL A 951 -4.81 -49.01 78.93
N ALA A 952 -4.09 -48.33 78.04
CA ALA A 952 -3.43 -47.08 78.31
C ALA A 952 -3.97 -45.96 77.42
N LEU A 953 -4.22 -44.80 78.02
CA LEU A 953 -4.43 -43.53 77.34
C LEU A 953 -3.20 -42.65 77.57
N GLU A 954 -2.46 -42.39 76.51
CA GLU A 954 -1.31 -41.49 76.53
C GLU A 954 -1.62 -40.23 75.72
N THR A 955 -1.40 -39.06 76.30
CA THR A 955 -1.58 -37.77 75.62
C THR A 955 -0.25 -37.03 75.50
N THR A 956 0.11 -36.63 74.28
CA THR A 956 1.36 -35.90 73.96
C THR A 956 1.10 -34.73 73.00
N ALA A 957 1.93 -33.68 73.05
CA ALA A 957 1.85 -32.60 72.07
C ALA A 957 2.26 -33.06 70.66
N LEU A 958 1.68 -32.45 69.62
CA LEU A 958 2.02 -32.67 68.22
C LEU A 958 2.70 -31.41 67.65
N SER A 959 3.92 -31.54 67.10
CA SER A 959 4.65 -30.44 66.44
C SER A 959 4.26 -30.33 64.96
N PRO A 960 4.05 -29.11 64.39
CA PRO A 960 4.24 -27.79 64.99
C PRO A 960 3.07 -27.26 65.86
N GLN A 961 1.85 -27.81 65.73
CA GLN A 961 0.69 -27.53 66.61
C GLN A 961 -0.30 -28.72 66.59
N GLY A 962 -0.85 -29.07 67.75
CA GLY A 962 -1.89 -30.11 67.88
C GLY A 962 -1.73 -30.99 69.12
N VAL A 963 -2.67 -31.93 69.29
CA VAL A 963 -2.64 -32.95 70.35
C VAL A 963 -2.74 -34.33 69.74
N ARG A 964 -1.89 -35.24 70.23
CA ARG A 964 -1.91 -36.65 69.88
C ARG A 964 -2.43 -37.45 71.07
N PHE A 965 -3.58 -38.11 70.87
CA PHE A 965 -4.12 -39.09 71.80
C PHE A 965 -3.75 -40.49 71.32
N LYS A 966 -3.19 -41.28 72.21
CA LYS A 966 -2.70 -42.61 71.91
C LYS A 966 -3.38 -43.60 72.84
N VAL A 967 -4.29 -44.39 72.28
CA VAL A 967 -4.99 -45.47 72.99
C VAL A 967 -4.28 -46.78 72.67
N THR A 968 -3.67 -47.41 73.68
CA THR A 968 -2.94 -48.67 73.54
C THR A 968 -3.60 -49.74 74.38
N ASP A 969 -3.80 -50.93 73.82
CA ASP A 969 -4.21 -52.11 74.57
C ASP A 969 -3.20 -53.25 74.42
N SER A 970 -3.20 -54.18 75.37
CA SER A 970 -2.42 -55.41 75.33
C SER A 970 -3.22 -56.63 74.86
N GLY A 971 -4.30 -56.39 74.10
CA GLY A 971 -5.19 -57.43 73.59
C GLY A 971 -4.58 -58.27 72.45
N PRO A 972 -5.40 -59.02 71.70
CA PRO A 972 -4.91 -59.98 70.70
C PRO A 972 -4.24 -59.34 69.48
N GLY A 973 -4.30 -58.01 69.32
CA GLY A 973 -3.81 -57.31 68.12
C GLY A 973 -4.61 -57.65 66.84
N LEU A 974 -4.29 -56.97 65.74
CA LEU A 974 -5.02 -57.03 64.47
C LEU A 974 -4.09 -57.42 63.31
N SER A 975 -4.56 -58.29 62.40
CA SER A 975 -3.84 -58.63 61.17
C SER A 975 -3.83 -57.47 60.15
N ILE A 976 -2.93 -57.49 59.17
CA ILE A 976 -2.83 -56.45 58.12
C ILE A 976 -4.15 -56.33 57.33
N GLU A 977 -4.81 -57.45 57.02
CA GLU A 977 -6.11 -57.46 56.36
C GLU A 977 -7.20 -56.83 57.24
N GLN A 978 -7.20 -57.13 58.54
CA GLN A 978 -8.15 -56.54 59.50
C GLN A 978 -7.93 -55.04 59.67
N GLN A 979 -6.68 -54.59 59.70
CA GLN A 979 -6.34 -53.16 59.75
C GLN A 979 -6.83 -52.42 58.50
N SER A 980 -6.75 -53.02 57.31
CA SER A 980 -7.22 -52.41 56.06
C SER A 980 -8.76 -52.27 55.98
N ARG A 981 -9.50 -53.07 56.76
CA ARG A 981 -10.96 -53.12 56.76
C ARG A 981 -11.61 -52.44 57.97
N LEU A 982 -10.81 -52.12 59.00
CA LEU A 982 -11.28 -51.63 60.30
C LEU A 982 -12.21 -50.42 60.22
N PHE A 983 -11.96 -49.52 59.28
CA PHE A 983 -12.74 -48.29 59.11
C PHE A 983 -13.84 -48.39 58.04
N ARG A 984 -14.06 -49.57 57.43
CA ARG A 984 -15.15 -49.77 56.49
C ARG A 984 -16.49 -49.84 57.23
N ARG A 985 -17.46 -49.07 56.75
CA ARG A 985 -18.81 -48.97 57.33
C ARG A 985 -19.48 -50.34 57.35
N PHE A 986 -20.08 -50.70 58.49
CA PHE A 986 -20.77 -51.98 58.72
C PHE A 986 -19.91 -53.24 58.58
N GLU A 987 -18.59 -53.11 58.46
CA GLU A 987 -17.70 -54.25 58.31
C GLU A 987 -17.10 -54.62 59.68
N GLN A 988 -17.53 -55.74 60.23
CA GLN A 988 -16.93 -56.32 61.44
C GLN A 988 -15.91 -57.37 61.01
N ALA A 989 -14.69 -57.28 61.56
CA ALA A 989 -13.50 -57.99 61.09
C ALA A 989 -13.55 -59.53 61.16
N GLU A 990 -14.68 -60.15 61.52
CA GLU A 990 -15.02 -61.55 61.26
C GLU A 990 -16.54 -61.74 61.44
N GLY A 991 -17.21 -62.25 60.40
CA GLY A 991 -18.66 -62.41 60.36
C GLY A 991 -19.23 -63.43 61.35
N ALA A 992 -20.46 -63.16 61.81
CA ALA A 992 -21.39 -63.97 62.63
C ALA A 992 -20.93 -64.44 64.03
N ARG A 993 -19.67 -64.83 64.25
CA ARG A 993 -19.21 -65.34 65.56
C ARG A 993 -18.90 -64.25 66.60
N THR A 994 -18.41 -63.10 66.16
CA THR A 994 -18.10 -61.95 67.06
C THR A 994 -19.34 -61.08 67.33
N ALA A 995 -20.26 -60.98 66.36
CA ALA A 995 -21.52 -60.23 66.48
C ALA A 995 -22.43 -60.76 67.59
N SER A 996 -22.47 -62.09 67.79
CA SER A 996 -23.31 -62.72 68.83
C SER A 996 -22.74 -62.63 70.25
N ARG A 997 -21.42 -62.47 70.40
CA ARG A 997 -20.75 -62.52 71.72
C ARG A 997 -20.50 -61.15 72.33
N TYR A 998 -20.34 -60.11 71.51
CA TYR A 998 -19.98 -58.78 72.00
C TYR A 998 -20.73 -57.62 71.31
N GLY A 999 -21.78 -57.89 70.51
CA GLY A 999 -22.84 -56.93 70.14
C GLY A 999 -22.44 -55.46 69.91
N GLY A 1000 -21.63 -55.19 68.87
CA GLY A 1000 -21.37 -53.82 68.40
C GLY A 1000 -22.04 -53.57 67.05
N SER A 1001 -22.30 -52.31 66.68
CA SER A 1001 -22.95 -51.93 65.41
C SER A 1001 -22.03 -51.94 64.18
N GLY A 1002 -20.70 -52.05 64.38
CA GLY A 1002 -19.71 -51.94 63.30
C GLY A 1002 -19.58 -50.55 62.69
N LEU A 1003 -20.27 -49.55 63.26
CA LEU A 1003 -20.28 -48.16 62.77
C LEU A 1003 -19.32 -47.25 63.52
N GLY A 1004 -19.12 -47.48 64.83
CA GLY A 1004 -18.42 -46.53 65.70
C GLY A 1004 -17.00 -46.15 65.27
N LEU A 1005 -16.20 -47.10 64.74
CA LEU A 1005 -14.84 -46.81 64.26
C LEU A 1005 -14.84 -46.02 62.95
N ALA A 1006 -15.75 -46.32 62.03
CA ALA A 1006 -15.92 -45.57 60.79
C ALA A 1006 -16.39 -44.12 61.09
N ILE A 1007 -17.34 -43.96 62.03
CA ILE A 1007 -17.79 -42.63 62.49
C ILE A 1007 -16.63 -41.87 63.13
N SER A 1008 -15.82 -42.51 63.99
CA SER A 1008 -14.64 -41.85 64.57
C SER A 1008 -13.62 -41.38 63.51
N GLN A 1009 -13.42 -42.14 62.43
CA GLN A 1009 -12.54 -41.73 61.33
C GLN A 1009 -13.10 -40.52 60.57
N GLU A 1010 -14.38 -40.53 60.23
CA GLU A 1010 -15.04 -39.42 59.54
C GLU A 1010 -15.07 -38.15 60.41
N LEU A 1011 -15.31 -38.28 61.72
CA LEU A 1011 -15.26 -37.16 62.66
C LEU A 1011 -13.84 -36.59 62.79
N ALA A 1012 -12.82 -37.44 62.89
CA ALA A 1012 -11.43 -36.98 62.92
C ALA A 1012 -11.04 -36.27 61.62
N ALA A 1013 -11.44 -36.81 60.45
CA ALA A 1013 -11.23 -36.18 59.15
C ALA A 1013 -11.96 -34.85 59.01
N ALA A 1014 -13.20 -34.75 59.49
CA ALA A 1014 -13.98 -33.51 59.51
C ALA A 1014 -13.33 -32.42 60.38
N MET A 1015 -12.67 -32.80 61.49
CA MET A 1015 -11.88 -31.89 62.32
C MET A 1015 -10.47 -31.59 61.76
N GLY A 1016 -10.15 -32.06 60.54
CA GLY A 1016 -8.85 -31.87 59.91
C GLY A 1016 -7.72 -32.74 60.48
N GLY A 1017 -8.05 -33.70 61.34
CA GLY A 1017 -7.11 -34.67 61.92
C GLY A 1017 -7.16 -36.03 61.23
N ARG A 1018 -6.45 -37.00 61.81
CA ARG A 1018 -6.44 -38.39 61.33
C ARG A 1018 -6.33 -39.40 62.46
N ILE A 1019 -6.88 -40.59 62.22
CA ILE A 1019 -6.70 -41.76 63.09
C ILE A 1019 -5.82 -42.76 62.35
N ALA A 1020 -4.68 -43.10 62.94
CA ALA A 1020 -3.79 -44.16 62.50
C ALA A 1020 -3.88 -45.35 63.48
N VAL A 1021 -3.72 -46.56 62.95
CA VAL A 1021 -3.65 -47.78 63.77
C VAL A 1021 -2.32 -48.48 63.51
N GLY A 1022 -1.65 -48.90 64.57
CA GLY A 1022 -0.52 -49.81 64.52
C GLY A 1022 -0.81 -51.00 65.43
N SER A 1023 -0.80 -52.21 64.87
CA SER A 1023 -1.01 -53.43 65.65
C SER A 1023 -0.26 -54.60 65.04
N GLU A 1024 0.19 -55.50 65.91
CA GLU A 1024 0.75 -56.79 65.54
C GLU A 1024 -0.08 -57.88 66.25
N PRO A 1025 -0.48 -58.96 65.56
CA PRO A 1025 -1.17 -60.07 66.19
C PRO A 1025 -0.37 -60.62 67.40
N GLY A 1026 -1.04 -60.77 68.53
CA GLY A 1026 -0.50 -61.22 69.83
C GLY A 1026 0.16 -60.13 70.68
N ARG A 1027 0.28 -58.89 70.20
CA ARG A 1027 1.00 -57.79 70.89
C ARG A 1027 0.16 -56.57 71.23
N GLY A 1028 -1.15 -56.63 70.99
CA GLY A 1028 -2.08 -55.53 71.26
C GLY A 1028 -2.24 -54.53 70.13
N THR A 1029 -3.18 -53.60 70.30
CA THR A 1029 -3.48 -52.56 69.31
C THR A 1029 -3.14 -51.17 69.84
N ARG A 1030 -2.54 -50.35 68.99
CA ARG A 1030 -2.29 -48.93 69.25
C ARG A 1030 -3.03 -48.06 68.25
N PHE A 1031 -4.01 -47.30 68.71
CA PHE A 1031 -4.65 -46.23 67.96
C PHE A 1031 -3.99 -44.90 68.28
N ILE A 1032 -3.61 -44.16 67.25
CA ILE A 1032 -3.03 -42.83 67.33
C ILE A 1032 -3.99 -41.86 66.65
N VAL A 1033 -4.63 -41.00 67.44
CA VAL A 1033 -5.50 -39.93 66.99
C VAL A 1033 -4.70 -38.64 67.01
N GLU A 1034 -4.46 -38.05 65.85
CA GLU A 1034 -3.75 -36.79 65.68
C GLU A 1034 -4.75 -35.72 65.28
N LEU A 1035 -4.98 -34.73 66.14
CA LEU A 1035 -5.88 -33.62 65.88
C LEU A 1035 -5.09 -32.29 65.90
N PRO A 1036 -5.24 -31.42 64.88
CA PRO A 1036 -4.57 -30.12 64.80
C PRO A 1036 -5.25 -29.09 65.72
N LEU A 1037 -5.38 -29.40 67.00
CA LEU A 1037 -5.99 -28.53 68.01
C LEU A 1037 -5.04 -27.39 68.38
N ALA A 1038 -5.46 -26.15 68.16
CA ALA A 1038 -4.65 -24.97 68.49
C ALA A 1038 -4.59 -24.76 70.02
N SER A 1039 -3.41 -24.44 70.55
CA SER A 1039 -3.21 -24.09 71.97
C SER A 1039 -3.73 -22.69 72.26
N THR A 1040 -4.60 -22.53 73.25
CA THR A 1040 -5.27 -21.24 73.56
C THR A 1040 -4.72 -20.54 74.81
N GLY A 1041 -3.69 -21.10 75.46
CA GLY A 1041 -2.87 -20.44 76.50
C GLY A 1041 -3.58 -20.00 77.80
N THR A 1042 -4.91 -20.00 77.85
CA THR A 1042 -5.73 -19.53 78.97
C THR A 1042 -6.79 -20.57 79.30
N VAL A 1043 -6.87 -20.97 80.58
CA VAL A 1043 -7.80 -22.00 81.09
C VAL A 1043 -9.09 -21.31 81.56
N PRO A 1044 -10.25 -21.53 80.93
CA PRO A 1044 -11.52 -20.96 81.40
C PRO A 1044 -12.00 -21.63 82.71
N GLN A 1045 -12.35 -20.84 83.73
CA GLN A 1045 -12.93 -21.34 84.99
C GLN A 1045 -14.40 -21.75 84.76
N ALA A 1046 -14.77 -22.99 85.13
CA ALA A 1046 -16.14 -23.47 85.09
C ALA A 1046 -16.92 -23.06 86.36
N THR A 1047 -18.00 -22.28 86.19
CA THR A 1047 -18.98 -21.95 87.23
C THR A 1047 -20.09 -23.00 87.26
N SER A 1048 -20.19 -23.78 88.34
CA SER A 1048 -21.32 -24.68 88.60
C SER A 1048 -22.51 -23.91 89.19
N PRO A 1049 -23.73 -24.01 88.65
CA PRO A 1049 -24.92 -23.52 89.34
C PRO A 1049 -25.42 -24.53 90.39
N ALA A 1050 -25.64 -24.00 91.59
CA ALA A 1050 -26.24 -24.65 92.75
C ALA A 1050 -27.78 -24.80 92.63
N PRO A 1051 -28.43 -25.62 93.48
CA PRO A 1051 -29.83 -26.04 93.31
C PRO A 1051 -30.85 -24.97 93.77
N LEU A 1052 -31.92 -24.76 93.00
CA LEU A 1052 -33.05 -23.88 93.30
C LEU A 1052 -34.23 -24.65 93.91
N ALA A 1053 -34.90 -23.98 94.85
CA ALA A 1053 -35.88 -24.48 95.79
C ALA A 1053 -37.34 -24.51 95.28
N ASP A 1054 -38.15 -25.34 95.96
CA ASP A 1054 -39.58 -25.62 95.77
C ASP A 1054 -40.46 -24.39 95.50
N SER A 1055 -41.10 -24.36 94.33
CA SER A 1055 -42.16 -23.41 93.94
C SER A 1055 -43.50 -24.15 93.87
N GLY A 1056 -44.56 -23.61 94.49
CA GLY A 1056 -45.86 -24.28 94.68
C GLY A 1056 -46.69 -24.54 93.41
N ALA A 1057 -47.86 -25.17 93.59
CA ALA A 1057 -48.77 -25.63 92.53
C ALA A 1057 -49.14 -24.54 91.50
N LEU A 1058 -49.07 -24.88 90.20
CA LEU A 1058 -49.28 -23.98 89.05
C LEU A 1058 -50.48 -24.41 88.20
N HIS A 1059 -51.07 -23.46 87.48
CA HIS A 1059 -52.14 -23.66 86.51
C HIS A 1059 -51.59 -23.67 85.08
N LEU A 1060 -51.47 -24.84 84.46
CA LEU A 1060 -50.81 -25.03 83.16
C LEU A 1060 -51.82 -25.31 82.03
N LEU A 1061 -51.53 -24.82 80.83
CA LEU A 1061 -52.24 -25.20 79.59
C LEU A 1061 -51.39 -26.19 78.78
N LEU A 1062 -51.90 -27.39 78.54
CA LEU A 1062 -51.25 -28.41 77.70
C LEU A 1062 -51.97 -28.49 76.35
N VAL A 1063 -51.27 -28.31 75.24
CA VAL A 1063 -51.80 -28.45 73.88
C VAL A 1063 -51.06 -29.56 73.16
N GLU A 1064 -51.71 -30.72 73.04
CA GLU A 1064 -51.17 -31.94 72.44
C GLU A 1064 -52.34 -32.74 71.86
N ASP A 1065 -52.22 -33.24 70.63
CA ASP A 1065 -53.28 -33.98 69.96
C ASP A 1065 -53.15 -35.50 70.13
N ASP A 1066 -51.95 -36.03 70.40
CA ASP A 1066 -51.75 -37.47 70.63
C ASP A 1066 -52.24 -37.88 72.02
N PRO A 1067 -53.29 -38.72 72.11
CA PRO A 1067 -53.92 -39.06 73.39
C PRO A 1067 -52.98 -39.82 74.35
N ILE A 1068 -52.02 -40.59 73.85
CA ILE A 1068 -51.06 -41.33 74.70
C ILE A 1068 -50.07 -40.36 75.32
N VAL A 1069 -49.57 -39.40 74.53
CA VAL A 1069 -48.63 -38.37 75.03
C VAL A 1069 -49.34 -37.46 76.02
N VAL A 1070 -50.59 -37.07 75.74
CA VAL A 1070 -51.45 -36.32 76.67
C VAL A 1070 -51.59 -37.04 78.00
N GLU A 1071 -51.90 -38.34 77.98
CA GLU A 1071 -52.08 -39.14 79.20
C GLU A 1071 -50.79 -39.19 80.03
N VAL A 1072 -49.64 -39.49 79.40
CA VAL A 1072 -48.34 -39.50 80.08
C VAL A 1072 -48.00 -38.14 80.70
N MET A 1073 -48.14 -37.06 79.93
CA MET A 1073 -47.76 -35.73 80.41
C MET A 1073 -48.71 -35.19 81.49
N LEU A 1074 -50.02 -35.44 81.38
CA LEU A 1074 -50.98 -35.06 82.41
C LEU A 1074 -50.68 -35.76 83.74
N GLU A 1075 -50.38 -37.07 83.71
CA GLU A 1075 -50.10 -37.83 84.92
C GLU A 1075 -48.79 -37.38 85.57
N LEU A 1076 -47.73 -37.17 84.77
CA LEU A 1076 -46.43 -36.65 85.27
C LEU A 1076 -46.55 -35.24 85.87
N LEU A 1077 -47.35 -34.33 85.29
CA LEU A 1077 -47.54 -32.97 85.80
C LEU A 1077 -48.44 -32.93 87.04
N ARG A 1078 -49.43 -33.82 87.14
CA ARG A 1078 -50.31 -33.95 88.32
C ARG A 1078 -49.59 -34.60 89.51
N GLU A 1079 -48.73 -35.60 89.28
CA GLU A 1079 -47.85 -36.14 90.34
C GLU A 1079 -46.93 -35.07 90.92
N GLN A 1080 -46.54 -34.08 90.12
CA GLN A 1080 -45.75 -32.92 90.56
C GLN A 1080 -46.59 -31.84 91.29
N GLY A 1081 -47.89 -32.06 91.44
CA GLY A 1081 -48.81 -31.18 92.19
C GLY A 1081 -49.40 -30.01 91.38
N HIS A 1082 -49.22 -29.96 90.06
CA HIS A 1082 -49.75 -28.90 89.21
C HIS A 1082 -51.18 -29.21 88.72
N ALA A 1083 -51.97 -28.17 88.48
CA ALA A 1083 -53.30 -28.26 87.87
C ALA A 1083 -53.21 -27.93 86.37
N VAL A 1084 -53.65 -28.85 85.51
CA VAL A 1084 -53.46 -28.75 84.06
C VAL A 1084 -54.80 -28.79 83.31
N VAL A 1085 -55.00 -27.83 82.41
CA VAL A 1085 -56.09 -27.82 81.42
C VAL A 1085 -55.53 -28.26 80.07
N HIS A 1086 -56.16 -29.25 79.44
CA HIS A 1086 -55.74 -29.77 78.14
C HIS A 1086 -56.62 -29.23 77.01
N ALA A 1087 -55.99 -28.87 75.89
CA ALA A 1087 -56.65 -28.54 74.63
C ALA A 1087 -56.11 -29.44 73.51
N ALA A 1088 -57.00 -30.09 72.77
CA ALA A 1088 -56.61 -31.08 71.76
C ALA A 1088 -56.10 -30.47 70.44
N HIS A 1089 -56.33 -29.18 70.17
CA HIS A 1089 -55.86 -28.51 68.95
C HIS A 1089 -55.79 -26.99 69.15
N GLY A 1090 -55.09 -26.29 68.24
CA GLY A 1090 -54.77 -24.88 68.43
C GLY A 1090 -55.97 -23.93 68.57
N LEU A 1091 -57.07 -24.15 67.84
CA LEU A 1091 -58.30 -23.35 68.01
C LEU A 1091 -58.94 -23.51 69.39
N ALA A 1092 -58.91 -24.71 69.98
CA ALA A 1092 -59.42 -24.94 71.32
C ALA A 1092 -58.52 -24.24 72.36
N ALA A 1093 -57.20 -24.28 72.16
CA ALA A 1093 -56.24 -23.59 73.01
C ALA A 1093 -56.44 -22.06 72.99
N LEU A 1094 -56.68 -21.46 71.83
CA LEU A 1094 -56.99 -20.02 71.73
C LEU A 1094 -58.29 -19.66 72.47
N SER A 1095 -59.32 -20.52 72.40
CA SER A 1095 -60.57 -20.32 73.13
C SER A 1095 -60.39 -20.40 74.65
N GLU A 1096 -59.61 -21.37 75.15
CA GLU A 1096 -59.30 -21.49 76.59
C GLU A 1096 -58.45 -20.32 77.07
N ALA A 1097 -57.42 -19.93 76.32
CA ALA A 1097 -56.54 -18.81 76.66
C ALA A 1097 -57.25 -17.45 76.64
N ALA A 1098 -58.31 -17.28 75.84
CA ALA A 1098 -59.14 -16.08 75.85
C ALA A 1098 -60.06 -15.97 77.08
N THR A 1099 -60.39 -17.10 77.74
CA THR A 1099 -61.35 -17.14 78.85
C THR A 1099 -60.72 -17.38 80.22
N ARG A 1100 -59.52 -17.96 80.29
CA ARG A 1100 -58.79 -18.28 81.53
C ARG A 1100 -57.37 -17.76 81.49
N ARG A 1101 -56.78 -17.49 82.66
CA ARG A 1101 -55.35 -17.21 82.81
C ARG A 1101 -54.60 -18.48 83.23
N PHE A 1102 -53.42 -18.68 82.65
CA PHE A 1102 -52.53 -19.80 82.90
C PHE A 1102 -51.15 -19.27 83.27
N ASP A 1103 -50.42 -20.02 84.11
CA ASP A 1103 -49.09 -19.68 84.61
C ASP A 1103 -47.98 -20.07 83.62
N ALA A 1104 -48.18 -21.13 82.83
CA ALA A 1104 -47.37 -21.48 81.66
C ALA A 1104 -48.17 -22.39 80.72
N ALA A 1105 -47.72 -22.53 79.47
CA ALA A 1105 -48.34 -23.43 78.51
C ALA A 1105 -47.31 -24.27 77.76
N LEU A 1106 -47.58 -25.57 77.64
CA LEU A 1106 -46.77 -26.54 76.89
C LEU A 1106 -47.50 -26.90 75.59
N LEU A 1107 -46.87 -26.67 74.45
CA LEU A 1107 -47.49 -26.87 73.14
C LEU A 1107 -46.66 -27.82 72.27
N ASP A 1108 -47.32 -28.79 71.63
CA ASP A 1108 -46.71 -29.49 70.50
C ASP A 1108 -46.56 -28.54 69.29
N LEU A 1109 -45.45 -28.66 68.58
CA LEU A 1109 -45.22 -27.97 67.31
C LEU A 1109 -46.03 -28.59 66.16
N ASP A 1110 -46.31 -29.89 66.22
CA ASP A 1110 -46.93 -30.67 65.14
C ASP A 1110 -48.46 -30.83 65.30
N LEU A 1111 -49.17 -29.74 65.65
CA LEU A 1111 -50.63 -29.77 65.86
C LEU A 1111 -51.44 -29.76 64.54
N PRO A 1112 -52.55 -30.51 64.45
CA PRO A 1112 -53.39 -30.56 63.26
C PRO A 1112 -54.18 -29.26 63.04
N GLY A 1113 -54.24 -28.82 61.78
CA GLY A 1113 -54.97 -27.64 61.33
C GLY A 1113 -54.21 -26.33 61.57
N LEU A 1114 -54.00 -25.96 62.83
CA LEU A 1114 -53.17 -24.81 63.21
C LEU A 1114 -51.92 -25.33 63.90
N ASP A 1115 -50.78 -25.27 63.20
CA ASP A 1115 -49.51 -25.76 63.72
C ASP A 1115 -49.06 -24.98 64.98
N GLY A 1116 -48.22 -25.60 65.81
CA GLY A 1116 -47.86 -25.05 67.11
C GLY A 1116 -47.06 -23.75 67.03
N LEU A 1117 -46.30 -23.51 65.95
CA LEU A 1117 -45.56 -22.26 65.75
C LEU A 1117 -46.53 -21.11 65.42
N ALA A 1118 -47.52 -21.36 64.57
CA ALA A 1118 -48.58 -20.40 64.25
C ALA A 1118 -49.44 -20.13 65.49
N LEU A 1119 -49.79 -21.17 66.25
CA LEU A 1119 -50.52 -21.06 67.51
C LEU A 1119 -49.77 -20.19 68.52
N ALA A 1120 -48.46 -20.40 68.71
CA ALA A 1120 -47.65 -19.58 69.61
C ALA A 1120 -47.65 -18.11 69.21
N ARG A 1121 -47.46 -17.80 67.91
CA ARG A 1121 -47.54 -16.41 67.42
C ARG A 1121 -48.92 -15.80 67.65
N MET A 1122 -49.99 -16.57 67.47
CA MET A 1122 -51.36 -16.11 67.70
C MET A 1122 -51.65 -15.88 69.19
N LEU A 1123 -51.19 -16.77 70.08
CA LEU A 1123 -51.31 -16.59 71.53
C LEU A 1123 -50.54 -15.34 72.00
N ARG A 1124 -49.32 -15.14 71.49
CA ARG A 1124 -48.54 -13.91 71.75
C ARG A 1124 -49.24 -12.66 71.23
N ALA A 1125 -49.81 -12.70 70.02
CA ALA A 1125 -50.57 -11.59 69.46
C ALA A 1125 -51.87 -11.27 70.23
N GLN A 1126 -52.49 -12.27 70.86
CA GLN A 1126 -53.66 -12.10 71.74
C GLN A 1126 -53.31 -11.71 73.19
N GLY A 1127 -52.02 -11.52 73.50
CA GLY A 1127 -51.56 -11.03 74.81
C GLY A 1127 -51.31 -12.11 75.86
N PHE A 1128 -51.15 -13.39 75.47
CA PHE A 1128 -50.74 -14.44 76.40
C PHE A 1128 -49.28 -14.22 76.85
N ALA A 1129 -49.08 -13.76 78.08
CA ALA A 1129 -47.77 -13.33 78.60
C ALA A 1129 -47.01 -14.41 79.40
N ALA A 1130 -47.67 -15.51 79.75
CA ALA A 1130 -47.05 -16.60 80.51
C ALA A 1130 -46.07 -17.42 79.64
N PRO A 1131 -45.09 -18.13 80.23
CA PRO A 1131 -44.10 -18.88 79.47
C PRO A 1131 -44.70 -19.95 78.56
N LEU A 1132 -44.18 -20.06 77.34
CA LEU A 1132 -44.54 -21.08 76.35
C LEU A 1132 -43.37 -22.05 76.19
N LEU A 1133 -43.60 -23.34 76.46
CA LEU A 1133 -42.63 -24.41 76.23
C LEU A 1133 -43.05 -25.23 75.01
N ALA A 1134 -42.14 -25.36 74.04
CA ALA A 1134 -42.34 -26.20 72.88
C ALA A 1134 -41.96 -27.65 73.20
N VAL A 1135 -42.83 -28.61 72.89
CA VAL A 1135 -42.55 -30.05 73.07
C VAL A 1135 -42.65 -30.74 71.71
N THR A 1136 -41.55 -31.24 71.16
CA THR A 1136 -41.57 -31.80 69.78
C THR A 1136 -40.76 -33.08 69.63
N ALA A 1137 -41.16 -33.94 68.70
CA ALA A 1137 -40.35 -35.08 68.27
C ALA A 1137 -39.30 -34.70 67.20
N ARG A 1138 -39.36 -33.48 66.64
CA ARG A 1138 -38.49 -33.01 65.54
C ARG A 1138 -37.01 -33.04 65.93
N SER A 1139 -36.16 -33.47 65.01
CA SER A 1139 -34.73 -33.81 65.25
C SER A 1139 -33.75 -32.86 64.54
N ASP A 1140 -34.25 -31.93 63.75
CA ASP A 1140 -33.49 -30.89 63.08
C ASP A 1140 -33.09 -29.77 64.04
N ALA A 1141 -31.97 -29.11 63.73
CA ALA A 1141 -31.43 -28.00 64.52
C ALA A 1141 -32.27 -26.72 64.32
N GLU A 1142 -32.86 -26.55 63.13
CA GLU A 1142 -33.69 -25.38 62.82
C GLU A 1142 -34.98 -25.30 63.65
N ALA A 1143 -35.55 -26.42 64.08
CA ALA A 1143 -36.82 -26.44 64.82
C ALA A 1143 -36.75 -25.65 66.13
N GLU A 1144 -35.62 -25.69 66.85
CA GLU A 1144 -35.45 -24.91 68.09
C GLU A 1144 -35.36 -23.41 67.78
N THR A 1145 -34.57 -23.04 66.76
CA THR A 1145 -34.46 -21.65 66.30
C THR A 1145 -35.80 -21.09 65.83
N GLN A 1146 -36.59 -21.90 65.10
CA GLN A 1146 -37.93 -21.54 64.63
C GLN A 1146 -38.92 -21.41 65.78
N ALA A 1147 -38.85 -22.29 66.79
CA ALA A 1147 -39.68 -22.20 67.99
C ALA A 1147 -39.38 -20.92 68.78
N ARG A 1148 -38.10 -20.61 69.05
CA ARG A 1148 -37.72 -19.35 69.70
C ARG A 1148 -38.19 -18.13 68.90
N ALA A 1149 -38.04 -18.14 67.58
CA ALA A 1149 -38.54 -17.08 66.71
C ALA A 1149 -40.07 -16.94 66.70
N ALA A 1150 -40.81 -18.01 67.01
CA ALA A 1150 -42.27 -17.99 67.11
C ALA A 1150 -42.78 -17.50 68.48
N GLY A 1151 -41.88 -17.30 69.46
CA GLY A 1151 -42.20 -16.75 70.78
C GLY A 1151 -42.24 -17.77 71.92
N PHE A 1152 -41.68 -18.97 71.73
CA PHE A 1152 -41.45 -19.95 72.79
C PHE A 1152 -40.24 -19.57 73.66
N ASP A 1153 -40.36 -19.77 74.97
CA ASP A 1153 -39.33 -19.43 75.96
C ASP A 1153 -38.34 -20.58 76.16
N ASP A 1154 -38.83 -21.82 76.15
CA ASP A 1154 -37.99 -23.02 76.22
C ASP A 1154 -38.48 -24.15 75.32
N PHE A 1155 -37.62 -25.14 75.11
CA PHE A 1155 -37.80 -26.19 74.11
C PHE A 1155 -37.38 -27.57 74.64
N LEU A 1156 -38.26 -28.56 74.45
CA LEU A 1156 -38.10 -29.93 74.91
C LEU A 1156 -38.27 -30.93 73.76
N ARG A 1157 -37.36 -31.91 73.67
CA ARG A 1157 -37.43 -33.00 72.69
C ARG A 1157 -38.05 -34.26 73.31
N LYS A 1158 -39.00 -34.86 72.59
CA LYS A 1158 -39.56 -36.19 72.92
C LYS A 1158 -38.48 -37.28 72.68
N PRO A 1159 -38.35 -38.34 73.50
CA PRO A 1159 -39.19 -38.68 74.65
C PRO A 1159 -38.88 -37.85 75.90
N VAL A 1160 -39.92 -37.37 76.57
CA VAL A 1160 -39.82 -36.51 77.77
C VAL A 1160 -40.01 -37.36 79.03
N SER A 1161 -39.11 -37.23 80.01
CA SER A 1161 -39.24 -37.87 81.33
C SER A 1161 -39.65 -36.86 82.40
N GLY A 1162 -40.20 -37.35 83.52
CA GLY A 1162 -40.71 -36.50 84.60
C GLY A 1162 -39.68 -35.50 85.16
N ALA A 1163 -38.42 -35.93 85.31
CA ALA A 1163 -37.35 -35.07 85.80
C ALA A 1163 -36.98 -33.94 84.82
N VAL A 1164 -36.93 -34.24 83.52
CA VAL A 1164 -36.64 -33.25 82.47
C VAL A 1164 -37.75 -32.22 82.38
N LEU A 1165 -39.01 -32.66 82.52
CA LEU A 1165 -40.18 -31.78 82.50
C LEU A 1165 -40.18 -30.79 83.69
N ALA A 1166 -39.90 -31.28 84.91
CA ALA A 1166 -39.80 -30.43 86.10
C ALA A 1166 -38.67 -29.41 85.99
N GLN A 1167 -37.51 -29.83 85.46
CA GLN A 1167 -36.36 -28.95 85.27
C GLN A 1167 -36.64 -27.83 84.27
N ALA A 1168 -37.29 -28.14 83.14
CA ALA A 1168 -37.62 -27.16 82.11
C ALA A 1168 -38.71 -26.18 82.57
N LEU A 1169 -39.75 -26.66 83.28
CA LEU A 1169 -40.75 -25.77 83.89
C LEU A 1169 -40.11 -24.83 84.93
N GLY A 1170 -39.24 -25.38 85.79
CA GLY A 1170 -38.48 -24.58 86.74
C GLY A 1170 -37.41 -23.68 86.11
N ALA A 1171 -37.03 -23.88 84.84
CA ALA A 1171 -36.14 -22.99 84.10
C ALA A 1171 -36.92 -21.88 83.40
N ALA A 1172 -38.07 -22.19 82.81
CA ALA A 1172 -38.92 -21.24 82.08
C ALA A 1172 -39.69 -20.26 83.00
N LEU A 1173 -39.86 -20.59 84.29
CA LEU A 1173 -40.49 -19.73 85.30
C LEU A 1173 -39.49 -18.84 86.07
N ARG A 1174 -38.18 -18.89 85.74
CA ARG A 1174 -37.16 -17.95 86.25
C ARG A 1174 -37.09 -16.72 85.37
#